data_AF-A0A954EH04-F1
#
_entry.id   AF-A0A954EH04-F1
#
_cell.length_a   1.000
_cell.length_b   1.000
_cell.length_c   1.000
_cell.angle_alpha   90.00
_cell.angle_beta   90.00
_cell.angle_gamma   90.00
#
_symmetry.space_group_name_H-M   'P 1'
#
loop_
_entity.id
_entity.type
_entity.pdbx_description
1 polymer ?
#
loop_
_entity_poly.entity_id
_entity_poly.type
_entity_poly.pdbx_seq_one_letter_code
_entity_poly.pdbx_strand_id
1 'polypeptide(L)'
;MGGASADPPVVDDDEIRIGSGFQGMLDAVAIHRTAMDDKIAASRFNRVGKERVVKLAPEVMPELGAIPPGQVLYQLSEKMPSADRWLYESETWPAEALRWQGDSFLLPRIPVKFDSWGIRSSWDAPLLLRIAGDVQLPPGKHRILVRTRSRSRFWIDGQLVTQTKTVRNRGGNLEPIIPVPEPIVPGARRLPFPQQESFTEFEIPSATSDSARPVRVVLEVIVGGNGDRTESGEICVAMQPNSEGSLFVLQPDSSDKLLLTDDEIQPELRNIESALVAFEDSVRRTAAASQAAFWQRRHEVARESIHQVTTPENQSGNHPIDQFVAEKISRSLSQVAQTDKQTTEYFHNKVLPILRDQCFRCHGEKEKGGLRLNTRENALGMGDSELPSVVPGNPDASELIVRIRDRDMPPTEEGLTDEQIATLENWVKEGAVWPTPPIEPEAVAISPLIDDAAFLRRAYLDTLGVGPSEQEAQSFFASQDPEKRTRLVEQLLNDNRYADHWVSFWMDLLAENPTLLNQSLNSTGPFRWFLHDSLRDNKPVDRMVTELVLMRGSPHEGGSAGFGMAGENDSPMAAKGHILASAFLGIELQCARCHDSPYHSTTQEDLYSIAAMLNRSQLTPPKTSRVPDAFFEKKMRESLIRVTLAPGVQVEPKWPFASFTGVEDGPHIDALMQDPKDTRER
;
A
#
# COMPACT_ATOMS: atom_id res chain seq x y z
N MET A 1 43.40 -37.54 -2.59
CA MET A 1 44.69 -36.84 -2.79
C MET A 1 45.14 -36.31 -1.44
N GLY A 2 46.31 -36.71 -0.96
CA GLY A 2 46.83 -36.35 0.37
C GLY A 2 48.13 -35.56 0.25
N GLY A 3 48.03 -34.25 0.41
CA GLY A 3 49.16 -33.33 0.59
C GLY A 3 48.67 -32.17 1.46
N ALA A 4 49.54 -31.63 2.31
CA ALA A 4 49.23 -30.47 3.14
C ALA A 4 49.12 -29.22 2.25
N SER A 5 47.90 -28.75 1.98
CA SER A 5 47.65 -27.44 1.41
C SER A 5 47.72 -26.40 2.54
N ALA A 6 48.40 -25.28 2.27
CA ALA A 6 48.42 -24.09 3.12
C ALA A 6 47.27 -23.12 2.79
N ASP A 7 46.38 -23.51 1.88
CA ASP A 7 45.25 -22.70 1.46
C ASP A 7 44.10 -22.85 2.46
N PRO A 8 43.36 -21.77 2.76
CA PRO A 8 42.15 -21.85 3.57
C PRO A 8 41.16 -22.82 2.91
N PRO A 9 40.36 -23.57 3.71
CA PRO A 9 39.39 -24.51 3.17
C PRO A 9 38.44 -23.79 2.22
N VAL A 10 38.27 -24.33 1.02
CA VAL A 10 37.23 -23.89 0.09
C VAL A 10 35.90 -24.27 0.72
N VAL A 11 35.13 -23.28 1.17
CA VAL A 11 33.74 -23.47 1.57
C VAL A 11 32.91 -23.36 0.30
N ASP A 12 32.47 -24.53 -0.16
CA ASP A 12 31.39 -24.68 -1.12
C ASP A 12 30.09 -24.45 -0.33
N ASP A 13 29.52 -23.25 -0.44
CA ASP A 13 28.23 -22.88 0.14
C ASP A 13 27.03 -23.43 -0.70
N ASP A 14 27.17 -24.58 -1.38
CA ASP A 14 26.06 -25.18 -2.12
C ASP A 14 24.97 -25.68 -1.15
N GLU A 15 23.80 -25.05 -1.22
CA GLU A 15 22.57 -25.57 -0.62
C GLU A 15 22.23 -26.95 -1.23
N ILE A 16 22.26 -28.01 -0.42
CA ILE A 16 21.69 -29.30 -0.82
C ILE A 16 20.16 -29.21 -0.75
N ARG A 17 19.51 -29.07 -1.90
CA ARG A 17 18.04 -29.15 -2.03
C ARG A 17 17.60 -30.56 -2.43
N ILE A 18 16.80 -31.21 -1.59
CA ILE A 18 16.13 -32.48 -1.92
C ILE A 18 14.72 -32.18 -2.43
N GLY A 19 14.62 -31.85 -3.73
CA GLY A 19 13.35 -31.70 -4.47
C GLY A 19 12.42 -30.57 -3.99
N SER A 20 11.36 -30.32 -4.77
CA SER A 20 10.33 -29.31 -4.48
C SER A 20 8.93 -29.91 -4.26
N GLY A 21 8.83 -31.24 -4.07
CA GLY A 21 7.54 -31.93 -4.04
C GLY A 21 7.57 -33.34 -3.46
N PHE A 22 8.44 -33.63 -2.49
CA PHE A 22 8.43 -34.93 -1.81
C PHE A 22 7.21 -35.03 -0.88
N GLN A 23 6.27 -35.91 -1.21
CA GLN A 23 5.18 -36.33 -0.31
C GLN A 23 5.49 -37.73 0.21
N GLY A 24 6.31 -37.80 1.26
CA GLY A 24 6.71 -39.03 1.94
C GLY A 24 7.49 -38.74 3.22
N MET A 25 7.76 -39.77 4.02
CA MET A 25 8.69 -39.70 5.16
C MET A 25 10.10 -40.03 4.66
N LEU A 26 11.11 -39.36 5.22
CA LEU A 26 12.51 -39.50 4.79
C LEU A 26 13.31 -40.13 5.94
N ASP A 27 13.69 -41.39 5.78
CA ASP A 27 14.26 -42.18 6.88
C ASP A 27 15.74 -41.85 7.19
N ALA A 28 16.54 -41.46 6.18
CA ALA A 28 17.92 -41.01 6.35
C ALA A 28 18.46 -40.23 5.14
N VAL A 29 19.35 -39.26 5.39
CA VAL A 29 20.22 -38.63 4.39
C VAL A 29 21.67 -38.90 4.76
N ALA A 30 22.47 -39.43 3.83
CA ALA A 30 23.90 -39.58 4.00
C ALA A 30 24.63 -38.76 2.92
N ILE A 31 25.43 -37.79 3.35
CA ILE A 31 26.27 -36.96 2.46
C ILE A 31 27.69 -37.54 2.50
N HIS A 32 28.13 -38.11 1.38
CA HIS A 32 29.49 -38.62 1.25
C HIS A 32 30.41 -37.50 0.69
N ARG A 33 31.32 -36.98 1.51
CA ARG A 33 32.31 -35.95 1.10
C ARG A 33 33.54 -36.54 0.38
N THR A 34 33.40 -37.72 -0.22
CA THR A 34 34.40 -38.32 -1.09
C THR A 34 33.70 -38.63 -2.41
N ALA A 35 34.28 -38.17 -3.52
CA ALA A 35 33.76 -38.49 -4.85
C ALA A 35 33.60 -40.01 -4.95
N MET A 36 32.35 -40.45 -5.19
CA MET A 36 32.06 -41.87 -5.37
C MET A 36 32.78 -42.31 -6.65
N ASP A 37 33.55 -43.39 -6.60
CA ASP A 37 34.21 -43.90 -7.79
C ASP A 37 33.17 -44.26 -8.86
N ASP A 38 33.48 -43.97 -10.12
CA ASP A 38 32.59 -44.21 -11.26
C ASP A 38 32.08 -45.66 -11.30
N LYS A 39 32.89 -46.64 -10.86
CA LYS A 39 32.46 -48.04 -10.78
C LYS A 39 31.43 -48.28 -9.67
N ILE A 40 31.64 -47.71 -8.48
CA ILE A 40 30.65 -47.77 -7.39
C ILE A 40 29.36 -47.06 -7.79
N ALA A 41 29.43 -45.88 -8.39
CA ALA A 41 28.26 -45.14 -8.86
C ALA A 41 27.46 -45.95 -9.90
N ALA A 42 28.13 -46.51 -10.92
CA ALA A 42 27.51 -47.37 -11.92
C ALA A 42 26.91 -48.66 -11.33
N SER A 43 27.53 -49.23 -10.29
CA SER A 43 27.01 -50.45 -9.64
C SER A 43 25.74 -50.22 -8.81
N ARG A 44 25.57 -48.99 -8.28
CA ARG A 44 24.47 -48.64 -7.36
C ARG A 44 23.30 -47.96 -8.05
N PHE A 45 23.58 -47.21 -9.11
CA PHE A 45 22.57 -46.43 -9.83
C PHE A 45 22.43 -46.94 -11.26
N ASN A 46 21.57 -47.94 -11.45
CA ASN A 46 21.16 -48.36 -12.78
C ASN A 46 20.10 -47.39 -13.32
N ARG A 47 20.49 -46.51 -14.24
CA ARG A 47 19.52 -45.69 -14.99
C ARG A 47 18.71 -46.62 -15.91
N VAL A 48 17.49 -46.96 -15.50
CA VAL A 48 16.56 -47.73 -16.33
C VAL A 48 15.92 -46.78 -17.34
N GLY A 49 16.23 -46.95 -18.62
CA GLY A 49 15.67 -46.15 -19.72
C GLY A 49 16.73 -45.69 -20.73
N LYS A 50 16.29 -45.19 -21.89
CA LYS A 50 17.17 -44.55 -22.87
C LYS A 50 17.77 -43.27 -22.28
N GLU A 51 18.93 -42.87 -22.77
CA GLU A 51 19.52 -41.58 -22.44
C GLU A 51 18.49 -40.46 -22.73
N ARG A 52 18.09 -39.73 -21.69
CA ARG A 52 17.25 -38.54 -21.85
C ARG A 52 18.16 -37.45 -22.42
N VAL A 53 18.27 -37.41 -23.74
CA VAL A 53 18.98 -36.33 -24.44
C VAL A 53 18.08 -35.11 -24.36
N VAL A 54 18.42 -34.20 -23.46
CA VAL A 54 17.73 -32.91 -23.35
C VAL A 54 18.34 -31.99 -24.40
N LYS A 55 17.59 -31.74 -25.47
CA LYS A 55 18.02 -30.86 -26.57
C LYS A 55 17.39 -29.49 -26.44
N LEU A 56 18.17 -28.44 -26.67
CA LEU A 56 17.65 -27.09 -26.84
C LEU A 56 16.76 -27.06 -28.08
N ALA A 57 15.65 -26.33 -27.97
CA ALA A 57 14.80 -26.03 -29.11
C ALA A 57 15.63 -25.29 -30.18
N PRO A 58 15.33 -25.50 -31.47
CA PRO A 58 16.07 -24.87 -32.55
C PRO A 58 15.99 -23.34 -32.47
N GLU A 59 17.07 -22.69 -32.87
CA GLU A 59 17.17 -21.23 -32.93
C GLU A 59 16.42 -20.73 -34.17
N VAL A 60 15.14 -20.43 -33.99
CA VAL A 60 14.25 -19.89 -35.03
C VAL A 60 13.72 -18.54 -34.58
N MET A 61 13.76 -17.53 -35.45
CA MET A 61 13.16 -16.21 -35.19
C MET A 61 11.66 -16.36 -34.92
N PRO A 62 11.12 -15.76 -33.84
CA PRO A 62 9.72 -15.94 -33.50
C PRO A 62 8.79 -15.15 -34.45
N GLU A 63 7.61 -15.71 -34.72
CA GLU A 63 6.54 -15.04 -35.46
C GLU A 63 5.60 -14.32 -34.47
N LEU A 64 5.49 -13.00 -34.60
CA LEU A 64 4.70 -12.14 -33.68
C LEU A 64 3.44 -11.55 -34.33
N GLY A 65 3.10 -12.05 -35.51
CA GLY A 65 1.98 -11.56 -36.32
C GLY A 65 2.26 -10.24 -37.03
N ALA A 66 1.18 -9.58 -37.45
CA ALA A 66 1.22 -8.26 -38.08
C ALA A 66 1.60 -7.18 -37.06
N ILE A 67 2.50 -6.30 -37.45
CA ILE A 67 2.93 -5.14 -36.68
C ILE A 67 2.40 -3.90 -37.42
N PRO A 68 1.75 -2.93 -36.74
CA PRO A 68 1.31 -1.71 -37.39
C PRO A 68 2.47 -1.01 -38.10
N PRO A 69 2.27 -0.49 -39.33
CA PRO A 69 3.29 0.27 -40.03
C PRO A 69 3.80 1.44 -39.18
N GLY A 70 5.12 1.63 -39.13
CA GLY A 70 5.73 2.72 -38.37
C GLY A 70 5.89 2.46 -36.86
N GLN A 71 5.49 1.28 -36.35
CA GLN A 71 5.54 0.98 -34.92
C GLN A 71 6.39 -0.23 -34.55
N VAL A 72 6.82 -0.24 -33.29
CA VAL A 72 7.49 -1.32 -32.61
C VAL A 72 6.52 -1.99 -31.64
N LEU A 73 6.39 -3.30 -31.76
CA LEU A 73 5.60 -4.15 -30.90
C LEU A 73 6.44 -4.63 -29.70
N TYR A 74 5.89 -4.48 -28.50
CA TYR A 74 6.42 -5.02 -27.26
C TYR A 74 5.47 -6.09 -26.73
N GLN A 75 5.94 -7.33 -26.62
CA GLN A 75 5.18 -8.47 -26.11
C GLN A 75 5.85 -9.04 -24.86
N LEU A 76 5.10 -9.16 -23.78
CA LEU A 76 5.54 -9.79 -22.53
C LEU A 76 4.80 -11.10 -22.29
N SER A 77 5.55 -12.12 -21.87
CA SER A 77 5.03 -13.44 -21.52
C SER A 77 5.63 -13.88 -20.19
N GLU A 78 4.82 -14.51 -19.33
CA GLU A 78 5.19 -14.90 -17.98
C GLU A 78 5.56 -16.38 -17.86
N LYS A 79 6.23 -16.78 -16.78
CA LYS A 79 6.53 -18.19 -16.47
C LYS A 79 7.42 -18.88 -17.52
N MET A 80 8.44 -18.18 -17.99
CA MET A 80 9.48 -18.79 -18.81
C MET A 80 10.15 -19.94 -18.02
N PRO A 81 10.35 -21.14 -18.60
CA PRO A 81 10.86 -22.31 -17.85
C PRO A 81 12.24 -22.14 -17.21
N SER A 82 13.04 -21.20 -17.68
CA SER A 82 14.36 -20.89 -17.12
C SER A 82 14.74 -19.43 -17.38
N ALA A 83 15.51 -18.85 -16.44
CA ALA A 83 16.13 -17.53 -16.58
C ALA A 83 17.51 -17.57 -17.26
N ASP A 84 18.15 -18.74 -17.35
CA ASP A 84 19.55 -18.89 -17.76
C ASP A 84 19.77 -19.63 -19.08
N ARG A 85 18.70 -20.13 -19.70
CA ARG A 85 18.73 -20.78 -21.02
C ARG A 85 17.46 -20.54 -21.83
N TRP A 86 17.57 -20.81 -23.12
CA TRP A 86 16.40 -20.95 -24.00
C TRP A 86 15.70 -22.30 -23.78
N LEU A 87 14.53 -22.47 -24.40
CA LEU A 87 13.69 -23.66 -24.23
C LEU A 87 14.40 -24.95 -24.67
N TYR A 88 13.99 -26.05 -24.06
CA TYR A 88 14.21 -27.39 -24.61
C TYR A 88 13.13 -27.74 -25.64
N GLU A 89 13.40 -28.71 -26.53
CA GLU A 89 12.43 -29.19 -27.54
C GLU A 89 11.12 -29.70 -26.92
N SER A 90 11.15 -30.16 -25.67
CA SER A 90 9.98 -30.65 -24.93
C SER A 90 9.19 -29.54 -24.22
N GLU A 91 9.69 -28.31 -24.20
CA GLU A 91 9.07 -27.18 -23.53
C GLU A 91 8.34 -26.30 -24.54
N THR A 92 7.29 -25.63 -24.08
CA THR A 92 6.50 -24.71 -24.90
C THR A 92 6.77 -23.27 -24.51
N TRP A 93 6.66 -22.36 -25.49
CA TRP A 93 6.71 -20.93 -25.21
C TRP A 93 5.57 -20.52 -24.29
N PRO A 94 5.82 -19.61 -23.32
CA PRO A 94 4.77 -19.09 -22.47
C PRO A 94 3.75 -18.28 -23.29
N ALA A 95 2.52 -18.24 -22.79
CA ALA A 95 1.46 -17.42 -23.38
C ALA A 95 1.73 -15.92 -23.16
N GLU A 96 1.30 -15.11 -24.12
CA GLU A 96 1.33 -13.66 -24.01
C GLU A 96 0.45 -13.20 -22.84
N ALA A 97 1.03 -12.36 -21.98
CA ALA A 97 0.33 -11.74 -20.86
C ALA A 97 0.00 -10.27 -21.15
N LEU A 98 0.87 -9.57 -21.88
CA LEU A 98 0.70 -8.15 -22.17
C LEU A 98 1.34 -7.77 -23.51
N ARG A 99 0.71 -6.81 -24.18
CA ARG A 99 1.17 -6.22 -25.43
C ARG A 99 1.09 -4.69 -25.37
N TRP A 100 2.14 -4.03 -25.84
CA TRP A 100 2.25 -2.57 -25.94
C TRP A 100 2.92 -2.17 -27.26
N GLN A 101 2.74 -0.93 -27.68
CA GLN A 101 3.28 -0.39 -28.93
C GLN A 101 4.05 0.90 -28.63
N GLY A 102 5.18 1.08 -29.29
CA GLY A 102 5.96 2.31 -29.26
C GLY A 102 6.64 2.55 -30.61
N ASP A 103 7.58 3.49 -30.66
CA ASP A 103 8.07 4.02 -31.95
C ASP A 103 9.54 3.68 -32.23
N SER A 104 10.24 3.07 -31.28
CA SER A 104 11.67 2.78 -31.37
C SER A 104 12.03 1.48 -30.66
N PHE A 105 13.23 0.94 -30.90
CA PHE A 105 13.81 -0.18 -30.12
C PHE A 105 14.54 0.34 -28.87
N LEU A 106 13.85 1.19 -28.10
CA LEU A 106 14.30 1.77 -26.85
C LEU A 106 13.22 1.59 -25.79
N LEU A 107 13.57 1.02 -24.64
CA LEU A 107 12.63 0.78 -23.55
C LEU A 107 13.29 1.04 -22.20
N PRO A 108 12.86 2.07 -21.43
CA PRO A 108 13.43 2.36 -20.11
C PRO A 108 13.18 1.24 -19.10
N ARG A 109 11.97 0.66 -19.14
CA ARG A 109 11.49 -0.38 -18.24
C ARG A 109 10.33 -1.14 -18.87
N ILE A 110 10.06 -2.34 -18.39
CA ILE A 110 8.81 -3.04 -18.71
C ILE A 110 7.60 -2.37 -18.02
N PRO A 111 6.37 -2.52 -18.57
CA PRO A 111 5.16 -2.08 -17.91
C PRO A 111 4.94 -2.72 -16.54
N VAL A 112 4.28 -1.99 -15.63
CA VAL A 112 3.82 -2.47 -14.33
C VAL A 112 2.65 -3.45 -14.52
N LYS A 113 2.64 -4.54 -13.74
CA LYS A 113 1.54 -5.50 -13.73
C LYS A 113 0.46 -5.07 -12.73
N PHE A 114 -0.79 -5.31 -13.09
CA PHE A 114 -1.93 -5.14 -12.20
C PHE A 114 -2.69 -6.47 -12.06
N ASP A 115 -3.30 -6.69 -10.90
CA ASP A 115 -4.25 -7.77 -10.71
C ASP A 115 -5.63 -7.42 -11.32
N SER A 116 -6.60 -8.33 -11.20
CA SER A 116 -7.95 -8.13 -11.74
C SER A 116 -8.74 -6.99 -11.06
N TRP A 117 -8.24 -6.40 -9.98
CA TRP A 117 -8.86 -5.26 -9.29
C TRP A 117 -8.19 -3.93 -9.66
N GLY A 118 -7.16 -3.96 -10.52
CA GLY A 118 -6.37 -2.77 -10.86
C GLY A 118 -5.37 -2.40 -9.75
N ILE A 119 -4.93 -3.37 -8.95
CA ILE A 119 -3.93 -3.16 -7.89
C ILE A 119 -2.59 -3.69 -8.39
N ARG A 120 -1.50 -2.94 -8.16
CA ARG A 120 -0.16 -3.33 -8.61
C ARG A 120 0.22 -4.72 -8.07
N SER A 121 0.77 -5.54 -8.95
CA SER A 121 1.11 -6.93 -8.70
C SER A 121 2.49 -7.26 -9.24
N SER A 122 3.00 -8.43 -8.88
CA SER A 122 4.28 -8.93 -9.36
C SER A 122 4.10 -9.74 -10.62
N TRP A 123 4.98 -9.51 -11.58
CA TRP A 123 5.19 -10.39 -12.72
C TRP A 123 5.66 -11.78 -12.25
N ASP A 124 5.12 -12.84 -12.83
CA ASP A 124 5.50 -14.23 -12.60
C ASP A 124 6.78 -14.53 -13.41
N ALA A 125 7.91 -14.10 -12.85
CA ALA A 125 9.24 -14.29 -13.43
C ALA A 125 9.65 -15.77 -13.50
N PRO A 126 10.58 -16.16 -14.41
CA PRO A 126 11.23 -15.32 -15.41
C PRO A 126 10.28 -14.94 -16.55
N LEU A 127 10.49 -13.76 -17.13
CA LEU A 127 9.69 -13.22 -18.22
C LEU A 127 10.40 -13.39 -19.55
N LEU A 128 9.62 -13.52 -20.62
CA LEU A 128 10.07 -13.36 -22.00
C LEU A 128 9.51 -12.06 -22.56
N LEU A 129 10.40 -11.11 -22.83
CA LEU A 129 10.12 -9.89 -23.57
C LEU A 129 10.51 -10.09 -25.04
N ARG A 130 9.60 -9.79 -25.95
CA ARG A 130 9.88 -9.72 -27.39
C ARG A 130 9.59 -8.32 -27.90
N ILE A 131 10.54 -7.75 -28.62
CA ILE A 131 10.44 -6.43 -29.25
C ILE A 131 10.60 -6.64 -30.75
N ALA A 132 9.66 -6.17 -31.57
CA ALA A 132 9.71 -6.41 -33.01
C ALA A 132 9.15 -5.26 -33.83
N GLY A 133 9.61 -5.14 -35.07
CA GLY A 133 9.22 -4.06 -35.97
C GLY A 133 9.77 -4.29 -37.38
N ASP A 134 9.16 -3.62 -38.35
CA ASP A 134 9.64 -3.58 -39.73
C ASP A 134 10.44 -2.29 -39.94
N VAL A 135 11.75 -2.42 -40.14
CA VAL A 135 12.71 -1.31 -40.15
C VAL A 135 13.31 -1.14 -41.54
N GLN A 136 13.46 0.09 -42.01
CA GLN A 136 14.13 0.39 -43.27
C GLN A 136 15.65 0.41 -43.07
N LEU A 137 16.34 -0.65 -43.52
CA LEU A 137 17.80 -0.71 -43.48
C LEU A 137 18.39 -0.56 -44.88
N PRO A 138 19.38 0.34 -45.09
CA PRO A 138 20.08 0.44 -46.35
C PRO A 138 20.94 -0.81 -46.60
N PRO A 139 21.25 -1.15 -47.86
CA PRO A 139 22.19 -2.21 -48.16
C PRO A 139 23.61 -1.81 -47.77
N GLY A 140 24.42 -2.78 -47.33
CA GLY A 140 25.80 -2.56 -46.92
C GLY A 140 26.16 -3.17 -45.56
N LYS A 141 27.39 -2.89 -45.12
CA LYS A 141 27.93 -3.41 -43.85
C LYS A 141 27.65 -2.44 -42.72
N HIS A 142 26.88 -2.87 -41.74
CA HIS A 142 26.51 -2.07 -40.58
C HIS A 142 27.04 -2.71 -39.30
N ARG A 143 27.22 -1.92 -38.25
CA ARG A 143 27.41 -2.48 -36.90
C ARG A 143 26.12 -2.34 -36.12
N ILE A 144 25.70 -3.44 -35.52
CA ILE A 144 24.51 -3.52 -34.68
C ILE A 144 24.96 -3.58 -33.22
N LEU A 145 24.35 -2.73 -32.40
CA LEU A 145 24.50 -2.68 -30.96
C LEU A 145 23.22 -3.18 -30.30
N VAL A 146 23.34 -4.16 -29.39
CA VAL A 146 22.25 -4.60 -28.51
C VAL A 146 22.66 -4.35 -27.07
N ARG A 147 21.88 -3.53 -26.36
CA ARG A 147 22.01 -3.24 -24.92
C ARG A 147 20.88 -3.91 -24.17
N THR A 148 21.23 -4.79 -23.24
CA THR A 148 20.27 -5.46 -22.36
C THR A 148 20.92 -5.75 -21.02
N ARG A 149 20.12 -5.90 -19.96
CA ARG A 149 20.61 -6.40 -18.67
C ARG A 149 20.91 -7.89 -18.72
N SER A 150 20.02 -8.67 -19.32
CA SER A 150 20.00 -10.14 -19.23
C SER A 150 20.23 -10.80 -20.59
N ARG A 151 20.09 -12.13 -20.64
CA ARG A 151 20.25 -12.93 -21.86
C ARG A 151 19.26 -12.48 -22.94
N SER A 152 19.75 -12.29 -24.16
CA SER A 152 18.95 -11.89 -25.30
C SER A 152 19.42 -12.53 -26.61
N ARG A 153 18.55 -12.51 -27.62
CA ARG A 153 18.85 -12.85 -29.03
C ARG A 153 18.24 -11.80 -29.94
N PHE A 154 19.02 -11.33 -30.90
CA PHE A 154 18.57 -10.35 -31.88
C PHE A 154 18.63 -10.92 -33.30
N TRP A 155 17.56 -10.69 -34.05
CA TRP A 155 17.28 -11.30 -35.34
C TRP A 155 17.00 -10.24 -36.40
N ILE A 156 17.45 -10.50 -37.63
CA ILE A 156 17.07 -9.74 -38.83
C ILE A 156 16.67 -10.76 -39.91
N ASP A 157 15.45 -10.68 -40.43
CA ASP A 157 14.91 -11.56 -41.48
C ASP A 157 15.18 -13.06 -41.27
N GLY A 158 15.01 -13.53 -40.03
CA GLY A 158 15.20 -14.93 -39.66
C GLY A 158 16.63 -15.33 -39.30
N GLN A 159 17.62 -14.47 -39.55
CA GLN A 159 19.02 -14.72 -39.21
C GLN A 159 19.33 -14.20 -37.80
N LEU A 160 19.93 -15.05 -36.96
CA LEU A 160 20.46 -14.64 -35.66
C LEU A 160 21.70 -13.78 -35.88
N VAL A 161 21.61 -12.50 -35.51
CA VAL A 161 22.69 -11.52 -35.69
C VAL A 161 23.62 -11.52 -34.49
N THR A 162 23.06 -11.44 -33.27
CA THR A 162 23.85 -11.37 -32.05
C THR A 162 23.07 -11.84 -30.82
N GLN A 163 23.78 -12.11 -29.72
CA GLN A 163 23.20 -12.55 -28.46
C GLN A 163 23.99 -12.02 -27.26
N THR A 164 23.29 -11.84 -26.13
CA THR A 164 23.90 -11.49 -24.84
C THR A 164 23.88 -12.68 -23.87
N LYS A 165 24.66 -12.62 -22.80
CA LYS A 165 24.80 -13.70 -21.82
C LYS A 165 23.87 -13.51 -20.63
N THR A 166 23.62 -14.58 -19.88
CA THR A 166 23.01 -14.46 -18.56
C THR A 166 24.01 -13.82 -17.60
N VAL A 167 23.64 -12.70 -16.97
CA VAL A 167 24.45 -12.08 -15.92
C VAL A 167 24.19 -12.85 -14.64
N ARG A 168 25.23 -13.47 -14.07
CA ARG A 168 25.13 -14.24 -12.81
C ARG A 168 25.69 -13.51 -11.59
N ASN A 169 26.43 -12.42 -11.78
CA ASN A 169 27.10 -11.76 -10.67
C ASN A 169 26.14 -10.80 -9.95
N ARG A 170 25.67 -11.21 -8.77
CA ARG A 170 24.96 -10.35 -7.83
C ARG A 170 26.01 -9.68 -6.97
N GLY A 171 26.57 -8.58 -7.47
CA GLY A 171 27.65 -7.92 -6.76
C GLY A 171 27.28 -7.67 -5.30
N GLY A 172 28.08 -8.21 -4.38
CA GLY A 172 27.87 -7.99 -2.95
C GLY A 172 28.24 -6.55 -2.56
N ASN A 173 27.80 -6.11 -1.39
CA ASN A 173 28.05 -4.76 -0.84
C ASN A 173 29.54 -4.46 -0.61
N LEU A 174 30.42 -5.44 -0.85
CA LEU A 174 31.87 -5.40 -0.69
C LEU A 174 32.61 -5.52 -2.03
N GLU A 175 31.90 -5.63 -3.16
CA GLU A 175 32.54 -5.66 -4.47
C GLU A 175 33.06 -4.27 -4.86
N PRO A 176 34.24 -4.18 -5.50
CA PRO A 176 34.75 -2.91 -6.00
C PRO A 176 33.79 -2.32 -7.05
N ILE A 177 33.50 -1.03 -6.93
CA ILE A 177 32.70 -0.30 -7.92
C ILE A 177 33.42 -0.40 -9.27
N ILE A 178 32.82 -1.12 -10.21
CA ILE A 178 33.32 -1.23 -11.58
C ILE A 178 33.02 0.11 -12.27
N PRO A 179 34.04 0.85 -12.76
CA PRO A 179 33.80 2.08 -13.50
C PRO A 179 32.94 1.79 -14.73
N VAL A 180 32.00 2.68 -15.02
CA VAL A 180 31.19 2.59 -16.24
C VAL A 180 32.14 2.64 -17.45
N PRO A 181 32.08 1.65 -18.37
CA PRO A 181 32.97 1.63 -19.52
C PRO A 181 32.76 2.87 -20.40
N GLU A 182 33.84 3.32 -21.05
CA GLU A 182 33.70 4.33 -22.11
C GLU A 182 32.84 3.78 -23.25
N PRO A 183 32.04 4.65 -23.91
CA PRO A 183 31.19 4.22 -25.02
C PRO A 183 32.01 3.56 -26.14
N ILE A 184 31.50 2.47 -26.72
CA ILE A 184 32.13 1.77 -27.85
C ILE A 184 32.39 2.72 -29.03
N VAL A 185 31.47 3.67 -29.26
CA VAL A 185 31.59 4.72 -30.27
C VAL A 185 31.72 6.08 -29.56
N PRO A 186 32.78 6.86 -29.82
CA PRO A 186 32.95 8.18 -29.20
C PRO A 186 31.72 9.08 -29.36
N GLY A 187 31.31 9.72 -28.28
CA GLY A 187 30.13 10.59 -28.24
C GLY A 187 28.81 9.85 -28.01
N ALA A 188 28.78 8.52 -28.07
CA ALA A 188 27.56 7.77 -27.76
C ALA A 188 27.24 7.78 -26.25
N ARG A 189 25.95 7.63 -25.92
CA ARG A 189 25.43 7.47 -24.55
C ARG A 189 26.15 6.33 -23.85
N ARG A 190 26.65 6.59 -22.64
CA ARG A 190 27.34 5.59 -21.79
C ARG A 190 26.41 4.43 -21.44
N LEU A 191 27.00 3.25 -21.23
CA LEU A 191 26.26 2.06 -20.81
C LEU A 191 25.69 2.23 -19.40
N PRO A 192 24.36 2.14 -19.20
CA PRO A 192 23.79 2.13 -17.86
C PRO A 192 24.24 0.89 -17.06
N PHE A 193 24.52 1.05 -15.77
CA PHE A 193 24.86 -0.08 -14.89
C PHE A 193 23.59 -0.64 -14.21
N PRO A 194 23.37 -1.97 -14.09
CA PRO A 194 24.17 -3.08 -14.63
C PRO A 194 23.60 -3.61 -15.95
N GLN A 195 24.24 -3.29 -17.07
CA GLN A 195 23.91 -3.83 -18.39
C GLN A 195 25.14 -4.39 -19.10
N GLN A 196 24.90 -5.08 -20.20
CA GLN A 196 25.92 -5.53 -21.13
C GLN A 196 25.59 -5.07 -22.55
N GLU A 197 26.62 -4.99 -23.38
CA GLU A 197 26.50 -4.67 -24.79
C GLU A 197 26.97 -5.87 -25.61
N SER A 198 26.28 -6.13 -26.71
CA SER A 198 26.82 -6.90 -27.81
C SER A 198 26.93 -6.02 -29.05
N PHE A 199 28.08 -6.04 -29.70
CA PHE A 199 28.36 -5.24 -30.88
C PHE A 199 28.85 -6.15 -32.01
N THR A 200 28.16 -6.15 -33.16
CA THR A 200 28.40 -7.13 -34.23
C THR A 200 28.25 -6.48 -35.60
N GLU A 201 29.17 -6.79 -36.52
CA GLU A 201 29.04 -6.40 -37.94
C GLU A 201 28.05 -7.32 -38.65
N PHE A 202 27.13 -6.73 -39.41
CA PHE A 202 26.10 -7.42 -40.17
C PHE A 202 25.93 -6.78 -41.55
N GLU A 203 25.84 -7.60 -42.60
CA GLU A 203 25.71 -7.12 -43.97
C GLU A 203 24.26 -7.28 -44.45
N ILE A 204 23.64 -6.16 -44.82
CA ILE A 204 22.32 -6.13 -45.44
C ILE A 204 22.50 -6.35 -46.95
N PRO A 205 21.95 -7.45 -47.52
CA PRO A 205 22.12 -7.74 -48.93
C PRO A 205 21.54 -6.63 -49.81
N SER A 206 22.25 -6.26 -50.88
CA SER A 206 21.70 -5.36 -51.89
C SER A 206 20.58 -6.05 -52.66
N ALA A 207 19.40 -5.42 -52.69
CA ALA A 207 18.34 -5.82 -53.60
C ALA A 207 18.72 -5.38 -55.03
N THR A 208 18.01 -5.87 -56.05
CA THR A 208 18.19 -5.42 -57.45
C THR A 208 17.97 -3.91 -57.66
N SER A 209 17.49 -3.18 -56.64
CA SER A 209 17.51 -1.72 -56.54
C SER A 209 18.31 -1.30 -55.30
N ASP A 210 19.18 -0.29 -55.43
CA ASP A 210 19.99 0.30 -54.35
C ASP A 210 19.16 1.04 -53.26
N SER A 211 17.87 0.75 -53.13
CA SER A 211 16.95 1.38 -52.18
C SER A 211 16.87 0.59 -50.88
N ALA A 212 16.75 1.28 -49.74
CA ALA A 212 16.42 0.66 -48.45
C ALA A 212 15.16 -0.22 -48.59
N ARG A 213 15.20 -1.40 -47.96
CA ARG A 213 14.06 -2.33 -47.91
C ARG A 213 13.59 -2.51 -46.48
N PRO A 214 12.28 -2.75 -46.25
CA PRO A 214 11.82 -3.12 -44.93
C PRO A 214 12.37 -4.50 -44.58
N VAL A 215 13.00 -4.61 -43.41
CA VAL A 215 13.46 -5.87 -42.82
C VAL A 215 12.72 -6.09 -41.52
N ARG A 216 12.33 -7.34 -41.25
CA ARG A 216 11.73 -7.70 -39.96
C ARG A 216 12.86 -7.88 -38.97
N VAL A 217 12.85 -7.10 -37.90
CA VAL A 217 13.79 -7.27 -36.78
C VAL A 217 13.06 -7.74 -35.54
N VAL A 218 13.70 -8.60 -34.75
CA VAL A 218 13.16 -9.10 -33.47
C VAL A 218 14.25 -9.18 -32.42
N LEU A 219 14.00 -8.62 -31.24
CA LEU A 219 14.80 -8.84 -30.04
C LEU A 219 13.99 -9.70 -29.06
N GLU A 220 14.58 -10.78 -28.56
CA GLU A 220 14.05 -11.56 -27.44
C GLU A 220 14.94 -11.34 -26.22
N VAL A 221 14.37 -11.04 -25.05
CA VAL A 221 15.08 -10.82 -23.78
C VAL A 221 14.42 -11.62 -22.66
N ILE A 222 15.22 -12.34 -21.87
CA ILE A 222 14.73 -12.99 -20.65
C ILE A 222 14.90 -12.01 -19.48
N VAL A 223 13.83 -11.66 -18.76
CA VAL A 223 13.83 -10.65 -17.69
C VAL A 223 13.48 -11.29 -16.34
N GLY A 224 14.29 -11.01 -15.31
CA GLY A 224 14.13 -11.54 -13.95
C GLY A 224 14.35 -13.07 -13.82
N GLY A 225 14.01 -13.61 -12.65
CA GLY A 225 14.11 -15.04 -12.35
C GLY A 225 15.37 -15.43 -11.56
N ASN A 226 15.45 -16.67 -11.08
CA ASN A 226 16.54 -17.18 -10.20
C ASN A 226 16.76 -16.37 -8.90
N GLY A 227 15.84 -15.51 -8.48
CA GLY A 227 15.99 -14.58 -7.36
C GLY A 227 16.30 -13.13 -7.78
N ASP A 228 16.39 -12.84 -9.07
CA ASP A 228 16.52 -11.49 -9.60
C ASP A 228 15.14 -10.83 -9.76
N ARG A 229 15.09 -9.51 -9.48
CA ARG A 229 13.91 -8.68 -9.72
C ARG A 229 13.57 -8.61 -11.21
N THR A 230 12.30 -8.37 -11.53
CA THR A 230 11.82 -8.16 -12.90
C THR A 230 12.14 -6.76 -13.42
N GLU A 231 13.43 -6.41 -13.40
CA GLU A 231 13.97 -5.16 -13.95
C GLU A 231 14.67 -5.46 -15.27
N SER A 232 14.23 -4.83 -16.37
CA SER A 232 14.86 -4.97 -17.68
C SER A 232 16.13 -4.13 -17.83
N GLY A 233 16.22 -3.02 -17.07
CA GLY A 233 17.03 -1.86 -17.43
C GLY A 233 16.57 -1.19 -18.74
N GLU A 234 17.30 -0.15 -19.15
CA GLU A 234 17.19 0.51 -20.47
C GLU A 234 17.57 -0.45 -21.62
N ILE A 235 16.59 -1.07 -22.27
CA ILE A 235 16.85 -1.91 -23.45
C ILE A 235 17.03 -0.99 -24.65
N CYS A 236 18.07 -1.23 -25.46
CA CYS A 236 18.31 -0.44 -26.66
C CYS A 236 18.87 -1.34 -27.79
N VAL A 237 18.34 -1.21 -28.99
CA VAL A 237 18.98 -1.69 -30.22
C VAL A 237 19.33 -0.50 -31.10
N ALA A 238 20.59 -0.37 -31.47
CA ALA A 238 21.09 0.72 -32.30
C ALA A 238 21.96 0.19 -33.44
N MET A 239 22.14 1.02 -34.47
CA MET A 239 22.96 0.71 -35.63
C MET A 239 23.94 1.85 -35.93
N GLN A 240 25.16 1.49 -36.31
CA GLN A 240 26.16 2.37 -36.91
C GLN A 240 26.20 2.11 -38.43
N PRO A 241 25.69 3.04 -39.26
CA PRO A 241 25.67 2.90 -40.70
C PRO A 241 27.08 2.74 -41.29
N ASN A 242 27.26 1.86 -42.28
CA ASN A 242 28.57 1.63 -42.93
C ASN A 242 29.73 1.30 -41.97
N SER A 243 29.43 0.91 -40.73
CA SER A 243 30.42 0.67 -39.68
C SER A 243 31.27 1.90 -39.31
N GLU A 244 30.79 3.11 -39.62
CA GLU A 244 31.48 4.38 -39.40
C GLU A 244 30.54 5.45 -38.82
N GLY A 245 31.09 6.46 -38.15
CA GLY A 245 30.32 7.59 -37.62
C GLY A 245 29.51 7.24 -36.36
N SER A 246 28.30 7.79 -36.25
CA SER A 246 27.49 7.72 -35.03
C SER A 246 26.56 6.50 -34.96
N LEU A 247 26.09 6.20 -33.75
CA LEU A 247 25.05 5.20 -33.48
C LEU A 247 23.68 5.85 -33.48
N PHE A 248 22.71 5.18 -34.11
CA PHE A 248 21.31 5.59 -34.15
C PHE A 248 20.43 4.45 -33.63
N VAL A 249 19.48 4.75 -32.74
CA VAL A 249 18.49 3.78 -32.27
C VAL A 249 17.67 3.28 -33.45
N LEU A 250 17.37 1.98 -33.49
CA LEU A 250 16.52 1.43 -34.53
C LEU A 250 15.08 1.92 -34.37
N GLN A 251 14.50 2.41 -35.46
CA GLN A 251 13.13 2.89 -35.56
C GLN A 251 12.51 2.38 -36.86
N PRO A 252 11.22 1.98 -36.87
CA PRO A 252 10.51 1.62 -38.10
C PRO A 252 10.44 2.78 -39.09
N ASP A 253 10.16 3.99 -38.59
CA ASP A 253 10.27 5.24 -39.34
C ASP A 253 11.65 5.86 -39.10
N SER A 254 12.43 6.02 -40.17
CA SER A 254 13.79 6.54 -40.11
C SER A 254 13.90 7.95 -40.70
N SER A 255 12.78 8.68 -40.89
CA SER A 255 12.81 10.04 -41.44
C SER A 255 13.56 11.02 -40.54
N ASP A 256 13.46 10.83 -39.22
CA ASP A 256 14.20 11.57 -38.21
C ASP A 256 14.97 10.56 -37.34
N LYS A 257 16.29 10.49 -37.52
CA LYS A 257 17.11 9.44 -36.91
C LYS A 257 17.44 9.82 -35.47
N LEU A 258 17.07 8.96 -34.53
CA LEU A 258 17.40 9.15 -33.13
C LEU A 258 18.86 8.77 -32.82
N LEU A 259 19.71 9.76 -32.56
CA LEU A 259 21.10 9.59 -32.20
C LEU A 259 21.22 9.01 -30.79
N LEU A 260 22.11 8.03 -30.60
CA LEU A 260 22.36 7.44 -29.28
C LEU A 260 23.27 8.36 -28.44
N THR A 261 22.78 9.54 -28.06
CA THR A 261 23.45 10.52 -27.17
C THR A 261 22.55 10.84 -25.97
N ASP A 262 23.10 11.42 -24.89
CA ASP A 262 22.25 11.86 -23.77
C ASP A 262 21.24 12.94 -24.20
N ASP A 263 21.63 13.88 -25.05
CA ASP A 263 20.79 15.02 -25.46
C ASP A 263 19.54 14.60 -26.23
N GLU A 264 19.62 13.56 -27.06
CA GLU A 264 18.47 13.05 -27.82
C GLU A 264 17.71 11.94 -27.10
N ILE A 265 18.41 11.07 -26.36
CA ILE A 265 17.78 9.92 -25.69
C ILE A 265 17.02 10.34 -24.43
N GLN A 266 17.48 11.33 -23.66
CA GLN A 266 16.79 11.72 -22.42
C GLN A 266 15.38 12.28 -22.64
N PRO A 267 15.14 13.19 -23.62
CA PRO A 267 13.79 13.59 -23.99
C PRO A 267 12.93 12.42 -24.45
N GLU A 268 13.49 11.51 -25.26
CA GLU A 268 12.75 10.37 -25.79
C GLU A 268 12.36 9.37 -24.69
N LEU A 269 13.25 9.09 -23.74
CA LEU A 269 12.92 8.26 -22.58
C LEU A 269 11.78 8.86 -21.75
N ARG A 270 11.69 10.20 -21.62
CA ARG A 270 10.56 10.87 -20.96
C ARG A 270 9.25 10.73 -21.76
N ASN A 271 9.32 10.79 -23.07
CA ASN A 271 8.16 10.56 -23.94
C ASN A 271 7.66 9.11 -23.80
N ILE A 272 8.57 8.14 -23.87
CA ILE A 272 8.26 6.72 -23.68
C ILE A 272 7.67 6.47 -22.30
N GLU A 273 8.26 7.03 -21.24
CA GLU A 273 7.75 6.88 -19.87
C GLU A 273 6.33 7.46 -19.75
N SER A 274 6.07 8.61 -20.36
CA SER A 274 4.72 9.22 -20.38
C SER A 274 3.71 8.32 -21.10
N ALA A 275 4.10 7.72 -22.22
CA ALA A 275 3.27 6.77 -22.97
C ALA A 275 3.03 5.47 -22.19
N LEU A 276 4.05 4.96 -21.48
CA LEU A 276 3.93 3.80 -20.59
C LEU A 276 2.96 4.07 -19.44
N VAL A 277 3.08 5.22 -18.75
CA VAL A 277 2.17 5.58 -17.66
C VAL A 277 0.72 5.70 -18.16
N ALA A 278 0.49 6.31 -19.32
CA ALA A 278 -0.85 6.40 -19.91
C ALA A 278 -1.43 5.02 -20.26
N PHE A 279 -0.60 4.12 -20.81
CA PHE A 279 -0.98 2.73 -21.07
C PHE A 279 -1.31 1.97 -19.77
N GLU A 280 -0.47 2.10 -18.76
CA GLU A 280 -0.65 1.47 -17.44
C GLU A 280 -1.91 1.95 -16.75
N ASP A 281 -2.22 3.25 -16.83
CA ASP A 281 -3.46 3.81 -16.31
C ASP A 281 -4.69 3.21 -17.00
N SER A 282 -4.63 3.04 -18.32
CA SER A 282 -5.70 2.38 -19.08
C SER A 282 -5.88 0.92 -18.66
N VAL A 283 -4.78 0.16 -18.56
CA VAL A 283 -4.80 -1.25 -18.12
C VAL A 283 -5.39 -1.37 -16.71
N ARG A 284 -4.89 -0.55 -15.78
CA ARG A 284 -5.31 -0.52 -14.38
C ARG A 284 -6.79 -0.16 -14.23
N ARG A 285 -7.27 0.89 -14.90
CA ARG A 285 -8.68 1.31 -14.86
C ARG A 285 -9.60 0.27 -15.51
N THR A 286 -9.17 -0.36 -16.60
CA THR A 286 -9.91 -1.45 -17.25
C THR A 286 -10.04 -2.65 -16.33
N ALA A 287 -8.96 -3.07 -15.67
CA ALA A 287 -8.99 -4.13 -14.67
C ALA A 287 -9.93 -3.77 -13.51
N ALA A 288 -9.78 -2.58 -12.93
CA ALA A 288 -10.63 -2.08 -11.86
C ALA A 288 -12.13 -2.02 -12.22
N ALA A 289 -12.46 -1.70 -13.48
CA ALA A 289 -13.83 -1.65 -13.98
C ALA A 289 -14.48 -3.05 -14.06
N SER A 290 -13.69 -4.12 -14.19
CA SER A 290 -14.20 -5.50 -14.15
C SER A 290 -14.89 -5.84 -12.82
N GLN A 291 -14.61 -5.08 -11.75
CA GLN A 291 -15.21 -5.24 -10.42
C GLN A 291 -16.43 -4.34 -10.19
N ALA A 292 -16.90 -3.59 -11.19
CA ALA A 292 -17.96 -2.60 -11.00
C ALA A 292 -19.27 -3.20 -10.47
N ALA A 293 -19.69 -4.37 -10.96
CA ALA A 293 -20.92 -5.03 -10.52
C ALA A 293 -20.86 -5.42 -9.03
N PHE A 294 -19.71 -5.88 -8.56
CA PHE A 294 -19.47 -6.19 -7.16
C PHE A 294 -19.61 -4.93 -6.28
N TRP A 295 -18.97 -3.83 -6.67
CA TRP A 295 -19.04 -2.58 -5.91
C TRP A 295 -20.43 -1.95 -5.92
N GLN A 296 -21.11 -1.94 -7.07
CA GLN A 296 -22.47 -1.45 -7.19
C GLN A 296 -23.41 -2.19 -6.24
N ARG A 297 -23.30 -3.52 -6.17
CA ARG A 297 -24.11 -4.33 -5.26
C ARG A 297 -23.85 -3.96 -3.79
N ARG A 298 -22.58 -3.80 -3.39
CA ARG A 298 -22.23 -3.38 -2.02
C ARG A 298 -22.76 -1.97 -1.70
N HIS A 299 -22.66 -1.03 -2.63
CA HIS A 299 -23.20 0.33 -2.46
C HIS A 299 -24.73 0.36 -2.36
N GLU A 300 -25.43 -0.50 -3.11
CA GLU A 300 -26.89 -0.67 -2.96
C GLU A 300 -27.26 -1.16 -1.57
N VAL A 301 -26.62 -2.23 -1.10
CA VAL A 301 -26.88 -2.79 0.24
C VAL A 301 -26.56 -1.78 1.34
N ALA A 302 -25.46 -1.04 1.21
CA ALA A 302 -25.11 0.03 2.15
C ALA A 302 -26.18 1.13 2.16
N ARG A 303 -26.70 1.55 1.01
CA ARG A 303 -27.78 2.55 0.92
C ARG A 303 -29.10 2.06 1.52
N GLU A 304 -29.42 0.79 1.39
CA GLU A 304 -30.60 0.17 2.02
C GLU A 304 -30.46 0.09 3.56
N SER A 305 -29.23 -0.07 4.04
CA SER A 305 -28.93 -0.23 5.47
C SER A 305 -28.83 1.10 6.23
N ILE A 306 -28.57 2.22 5.54
CA ILE A 306 -28.45 3.54 6.15
C ILE A 306 -29.84 4.20 6.22
N HIS A 307 -30.29 4.57 7.42
CA HIS A 307 -31.45 5.44 7.58
C HIS A 307 -31.21 6.77 6.88
N GLN A 308 -32.08 7.15 5.93
CA GLN A 308 -31.99 8.46 5.28
C GLN A 308 -32.17 9.56 6.32
N VAL A 309 -31.10 10.31 6.57
CA VAL A 309 -31.18 11.55 7.35
C VAL A 309 -31.82 12.60 6.45
N THR A 310 -32.99 13.10 6.83
CA THR A 310 -33.61 14.26 6.17
C THR A 310 -32.70 15.48 6.34
N THR A 311 -32.08 15.92 5.25
CA THR A 311 -31.41 17.22 5.18
C THR A 311 -32.47 18.33 5.12
N PRO A 312 -32.36 19.40 5.94
CA PRO A 312 -33.25 20.56 5.84
C PRO A 312 -33.21 21.16 4.43
N GLU A 313 -34.36 21.58 3.91
CA GLU A 313 -34.40 22.29 2.62
C GLU A 313 -33.62 23.60 2.70
N ASN A 314 -32.79 23.85 1.69
CA ASN A 314 -32.04 25.09 1.57
C ASN A 314 -32.97 26.23 1.12
N GLN A 315 -33.55 26.94 2.07
CA GLN A 315 -34.55 27.99 1.83
C GLN A 315 -33.93 29.37 1.51
N SER A 316 -32.61 29.52 1.64
CA SER A 316 -31.95 30.82 1.71
C SER A 316 -31.09 31.19 0.49
N GLY A 317 -30.87 30.28 -0.45
CA GLY A 317 -30.00 30.49 -1.61
C GLY A 317 -28.50 30.55 -1.26
N ASN A 318 -28.14 30.39 0.01
CA ASN A 318 -26.76 30.23 0.48
C ASN A 318 -26.26 28.79 0.29
N HIS A 319 -24.97 28.54 0.45
CA HIS A 319 -24.45 27.18 0.40
C HIS A 319 -25.01 26.34 1.57
N PRO A 320 -25.45 25.07 1.38
CA PRO A 320 -26.06 24.28 2.45
C PRO A 320 -25.20 24.12 3.70
N ILE A 321 -23.87 24.06 3.54
CA ILE A 321 -22.92 23.99 4.66
C ILE A 321 -22.95 25.28 5.49
N ASP A 322 -23.01 26.45 4.84
CA ASP A 322 -23.04 27.73 5.54
C ASP A 322 -24.33 27.87 6.35
N GLN A 323 -25.45 27.43 5.77
CA GLN A 323 -26.72 27.37 6.49
C GLN A 323 -26.64 26.43 7.69
N PHE A 324 -26.09 25.22 7.52
CA PHE A 324 -25.90 24.26 8.61
C PHE A 324 -25.03 24.84 9.74
N VAL A 325 -23.92 25.49 9.40
CA VAL A 325 -23.03 26.14 10.37
C VAL A 325 -23.75 27.27 11.10
N ALA A 326 -24.47 28.14 10.38
CA ALA A 326 -25.24 29.24 10.96
C ALA A 326 -26.35 28.75 11.91
N GLU A 327 -27.09 27.71 11.52
CA GLU A 327 -28.11 27.07 12.36
C GLU A 327 -27.51 26.46 13.62
N LYS A 328 -26.35 25.81 13.49
CA LYS A 328 -25.63 25.23 14.64
C LYS A 328 -25.14 26.32 15.60
N ILE A 329 -24.62 27.44 15.09
CA ILE A 329 -24.22 28.59 15.91
C ILE A 329 -25.45 29.16 16.64
N SER A 330 -26.53 29.43 15.91
CA SER A 330 -27.77 29.99 16.47
C SER A 330 -28.38 29.09 17.56
N ARG A 331 -28.40 27.77 17.33
CA ARG A 331 -28.84 26.78 18.32
C ARG A 331 -27.97 26.80 19.58
N SER A 332 -26.65 26.83 19.40
CA SER A 332 -25.70 26.83 20.53
C SER A 332 -25.83 28.10 21.36
N LEU A 333 -25.92 29.27 20.71
CA LEU A 333 -26.15 30.55 21.40
C LEU A 333 -27.50 30.58 22.13
N SER A 334 -28.55 30.04 21.52
CA SER A 334 -29.87 29.95 22.14
C SER A 334 -29.87 29.05 23.38
N GLN A 335 -29.15 27.93 23.35
CA GLN A 335 -29.00 27.02 24.49
C GLN A 335 -28.21 27.67 25.64
N VAL A 336 -27.15 28.41 25.33
CA VAL A 336 -26.40 29.18 26.34
C VAL A 336 -27.27 30.26 26.97
N ALA A 337 -28.07 30.99 26.17
CA ALA A 337 -28.98 32.03 26.66
C ALA A 337 -30.09 31.52 27.61
N GLN A 338 -30.39 30.21 27.61
CA GLN A 338 -31.40 29.61 28.48
C GLN A 338 -30.90 29.30 29.89
N THR A 339 -29.59 29.31 30.14
CA THR A 339 -29.01 29.02 31.45
C THR A 339 -28.38 30.27 32.03
N ASP A 340 -28.52 30.52 33.33
CA ASP A 340 -27.90 31.70 33.91
C ASP A 340 -26.36 31.60 33.87
N LYS A 341 -25.72 32.74 33.67
CA LYS A 341 -24.27 32.85 33.48
C LYS A 341 -23.50 32.35 34.71
N GLN A 342 -24.00 32.64 35.91
CA GLN A 342 -23.32 32.31 37.16
C GLN A 342 -23.30 30.79 37.41
N THR A 343 -24.43 30.10 37.19
CA THR A 343 -24.52 28.63 37.26
C THR A 343 -23.67 27.96 36.19
N THR A 344 -23.62 28.54 34.99
CA THR A 344 -22.77 28.03 33.89
C THR A 344 -21.29 28.11 34.26
N GLU A 345 -20.80 29.26 34.70
CA GLU A 345 -19.42 29.44 35.14
C GLU A 345 -19.09 28.55 36.34
N TYR A 346 -20.00 28.44 37.31
CA TYR A 346 -19.81 27.58 38.47
C TYR A 346 -19.69 26.10 38.07
N PHE A 347 -20.60 25.59 37.24
CA PHE A 347 -20.56 24.20 36.80
C PHE A 347 -19.26 23.89 36.03
N HIS A 348 -18.93 24.66 34.99
CA HIS A 348 -17.79 24.36 34.12
C HIS A 348 -16.44 24.58 34.79
N ASN A 349 -16.33 25.51 35.74
CA ASN A 349 -15.06 25.82 36.42
C ASN A 349 -14.87 25.09 37.75
N LYS A 350 -15.95 24.62 38.41
CA LYS A 350 -15.88 24.02 39.75
C LYS A 350 -16.38 22.57 39.78
N VAL A 351 -17.55 22.28 39.20
CA VAL A 351 -18.18 20.96 39.29
C VAL A 351 -17.61 19.98 38.26
N LEU A 352 -17.62 20.36 36.98
CA LEU A 352 -17.21 19.51 35.87
C LEU A 352 -15.76 19.03 35.97
N PRO A 353 -14.76 19.86 36.37
CA PRO A 353 -13.40 19.39 36.56
C PRO A 353 -13.29 18.28 37.61
N ILE A 354 -14.07 18.35 38.70
CA ILE A 354 -14.09 17.28 39.72
C ILE A 354 -14.67 15.99 39.11
N LEU A 355 -15.84 16.07 38.47
CA LEU A 355 -16.46 14.89 37.85
C LEU A 355 -15.55 14.27 36.78
N ARG A 356 -14.92 15.10 35.94
CA ARG A 356 -14.01 14.65 34.88
C ARG A 356 -12.76 13.98 35.44
N ASP A 357 -12.10 14.64 36.38
CA ASP A 357 -10.76 14.24 36.82
C ASP A 357 -10.84 13.11 37.86
N GLN A 358 -11.94 13.02 38.63
CA GLN A 358 -12.11 12.05 39.72
C GLN A 358 -13.10 10.93 39.41
N CYS A 359 -14.08 11.12 38.51
CA CYS A 359 -15.16 10.16 38.29
C CYS A 359 -15.17 9.52 36.88
N PHE A 360 -14.95 10.29 35.82
CA PHE A 360 -15.16 9.82 34.43
C PHE A 360 -14.21 8.69 34.00
N ARG A 361 -13.09 8.52 34.70
CA ARG A 361 -12.19 7.39 34.48
C ARG A 361 -12.89 6.03 34.65
N CYS A 362 -13.81 5.92 35.62
CA CYS A 362 -14.55 4.68 35.89
C CYS A 362 -16.04 4.76 35.51
N HIS A 363 -16.61 5.96 35.52
CA HIS A 363 -18.03 6.25 35.29
C HIS A 363 -18.23 7.25 34.15
N GLY A 364 -17.44 7.16 33.09
CA GLY A 364 -17.54 8.02 31.91
C GLY A 364 -17.86 7.17 30.68
N GLU A 365 -16.83 6.87 29.90
CA GLU A 365 -16.95 5.88 28.82
C GLU A 365 -17.23 4.48 29.37
N LYS A 366 -16.65 4.16 30.53
CA LYS A 366 -16.92 2.93 31.28
C LYS A 366 -18.14 3.08 32.19
N GLU A 367 -18.78 1.95 32.46
CA GLU A 367 -19.97 1.83 33.29
C GLU A 367 -19.68 0.90 34.48
N LYS A 368 -18.71 1.25 35.32
CA LYS A 368 -18.46 0.45 36.53
C LYS A 368 -19.65 0.57 37.48
N GLY A 369 -20.15 -0.57 37.96
CA GLY A 369 -21.32 -0.61 38.85
C GLY A 369 -22.61 -0.11 38.18
N GLY A 370 -22.75 -0.28 36.86
CA GLY A 370 -23.94 0.15 36.12
C GLY A 370 -24.09 1.67 35.95
N LEU A 371 -23.07 2.48 36.29
CA LEU A 371 -23.19 3.94 36.37
C LEU A 371 -22.29 4.68 35.37
N ARG A 372 -22.88 5.66 34.66
CA ARG A 372 -22.19 6.70 33.87
C ARG A 372 -22.54 8.10 34.38
N LEU A 373 -21.59 9.03 34.31
CA LEU A 373 -21.70 10.39 34.86
C LEU A 373 -21.30 11.48 33.85
N ASN A 374 -21.01 11.12 32.60
CA ASN A 374 -20.54 12.04 31.55
C ASN A 374 -21.64 12.92 30.93
N THR A 375 -22.91 12.66 31.24
CA THR A 375 -24.05 13.49 30.85
C THR A 375 -25.01 13.65 32.03
N ARG A 376 -25.86 14.68 31.98
CA ARG A 376 -26.90 14.88 33.00
C ARG A 376 -27.86 13.70 33.07
N GLU A 377 -28.31 13.21 31.92
CA GLU A 377 -29.23 12.07 31.85
C GLU A 377 -28.65 10.83 32.54
N ASN A 378 -27.39 10.51 32.25
CA ASN A 378 -26.70 9.39 32.87
C ASN A 378 -26.52 9.62 34.38
N ALA A 379 -26.15 10.83 34.80
CA ALA A 379 -25.96 11.17 36.20
C ALA A 379 -27.24 11.07 37.05
N LEU A 380 -28.40 11.34 36.44
CA LEU A 380 -29.73 11.17 37.04
C LEU A 380 -30.23 9.71 37.01
N GLY A 381 -29.53 8.85 36.27
CA GLY A 381 -29.84 7.43 36.17
C GLY A 381 -29.51 6.65 37.45
N MET A 382 -29.59 5.34 37.34
CA MET A 382 -29.34 4.38 38.42
C MET A 382 -28.19 3.47 38.03
N GLY A 383 -27.37 3.06 39.01
CA GLY A 383 -26.39 1.99 38.83
C GLY A 383 -26.93 0.63 39.29
N ASP A 384 -26.03 -0.35 39.43
CA ASP A 384 -26.32 -1.69 39.96
C ASP A 384 -26.84 -1.66 41.41
N SER A 385 -26.69 -0.53 42.10
CA SER A 385 -27.30 -0.31 43.43
C SER A 385 -28.82 -0.19 43.39
N GLU A 386 -29.41 -0.05 42.20
CA GLU A 386 -30.84 0.24 41.99
C GLU A 386 -31.32 1.53 42.70
N LEU A 387 -30.40 2.42 43.06
CA LEU A 387 -30.69 3.73 43.64
C LEU A 387 -30.32 4.85 42.66
N PRO A 388 -31.08 5.95 42.61
CA PRO A 388 -30.73 7.11 41.79
C PRO A 388 -29.36 7.68 42.20
N SER A 389 -28.48 7.83 41.22
CA SER A 389 -27.13 8.38 41.44
C SER A 389 -27.19 9.83 41.90
N VAL A 390 -27.98 10.66 41.21
CA VAL A 390 -28.22 12.06 41.58
C VAL A 390 -29.73 12.34 41.62
N VAL A 391 -30.21 12.82 42.76
CA VAL A 391 -31.57 13.32 42.96
C VAL A 391 -31.53 14.85 43.05
N PRO A 392 -32.00 15.57 42.02
CA PRO A 392 -32.00 17.02 42.01
C PRO A 392 -32.66 17.63 43.26
N GLY A 393 -31.94 18.52 43.94
CA GLY A 393 -32.42 19.20 45.14
C GLY A 393 -32.30 18.39 46.44
N ASN A 394 -31.88 17.12 46.39
CA ASN A 394 -31.78 16.26 47.57
C ASN A 394 -30.45 15.48 47.61
N PRO A 395 -29.39 16.09 48.17
CA PRO A 395 -28.09 15.43 48.34
C PRO A 395 -28.16 14.15 49.18
N ASP A 396 -29.01 14.09 50.21
CA ASP A 396 -29.10 12.93 51.10
C ASP A 396 -29.78 11.72 50.44
N ALA A 397 -30.61 11.96 49.43
CA ALA A 397 -31.21 10.89 48.59
C ALA A 397 -30.36 10.55 47.35
N SER A 398 -29.23 11.23 47.15
CA SER A 398 -28.34 11.01 46.01
C SER A 398 -27.22 10.04 46.38
N GLU A 399 -27.24 8.84 45.79
CA GLU A 399 -26.25 7.80 46.09
C GLU A 399 -24.81 8.29 45.83
N LEU A 400 -24.60 9.11 44.79
CA LEU A 400 -23.30 9.71 44.51
C LEU A 400 -22.75 10.48 45.71
N ILE A 401 -23.60 11.28 46.37
CA ILE A 401 -23.20 12.12 47.51
C ILE A 401 -22.92 11.25 48.75
N VAL A 402 -23.72 10.22 48.99
CA VAL A 402 -23.50 9.26 50.09
C VAL A 402 -22.14 8.58 49.94
N ARG A 403 -21.83 8.05 48.75
CA ARG A 403 -20.57 7.34 48.49
C ARG A 403 -19.32 8.21 48.61
N ILE A 404 -19.39 9.48 48.20
CA ILE A 404 -18.23 10.39 48.33
C ILE A 404 -18.04 10.87 49.77
N ARG A 405 -19.11 11.00 50.57
CA ARG A 405 -19.03 11.34 52.01
C ARG A 405 -18.37 10.24 52.81
N ASP A 406 -18.74 9.00 52.52
CA ASP A 406 -18.15 7.81 53.16
C ASP A 406 -16.74 7.50 52.64
N ARG A 407 -16.27 8.28 51.65
CA ARG A 407 -14.98 8.13 50.96
C ARG A 407 -14.78 6.76 50.31
N ASP A 408 -15.89 6.12 49.94
CA ASP A 408 -15.90 4.92 49.11
C ASP A 408 -15.54 5.23 47.64
N MET A 409 -15.89 6.45 47.20
CA MET A 409 -15.64 6.92 45.84
C MET A 409 -14.97 8.31 45.84
N PRO A 410 -13.96 8.54 44.98
CA PRO A 410 -13.27 7.55 44.13
C PRO A 410 -12.45 6.56 44.99
N PRO A 411 -12.10 5.37 44.48
CA PRO A 411 -11.38 4.32 45.24
C PRO A 411 -9.87 4.65 45.39
N THR A 412 -9.57 5.86 45.87
CA THR A 412 -8.23 6.37 46.20
C THR A 412 -8.02 6.30 47.72
N GLU A 413 -6.78 6.44 48.22
CA GLU A 413 -6.55 6.38 49.69
C GLU A 413 -7.09 7.63 50.39
N GLU A 414 -7.11 8.76 49.68
CA GLU A 414 -7.48 10.06 50.24
C GLU A 414 -8.94 10.44 49.94
N GLY A 415 -9.58 9.83 48.93
CA GLY A 415 -10.92 10.19 48.46
C GLY A 415 -10.95 11.60 47.82
N LEU A 416 -12.12 12.22 47.80
CA LEU A 416 -12.26 13.66 47.50
C LEU A 416 -11.92 14.51 48.73
N THR A 417 -11.46 15.74 48.51
CA THR A 417 -11.31 16.71 49.60
C THR A 417 -12.69 17.18 50.08
N ASP A 418 -12.77 17.66 51.33
CA ASP A 418 -14.05 18.17 51.87
C ASP A 418 -14.60 19.35 51.05
N GLU A 419 -13.73 20.17 50.45
CA GLU A 419 -14.12 21.25 49.53
C GLU A 419 -14.74 20.71 48.24
N GLN A 420 -14.18 19.63 47.67
CA GLN A 420 -14.72 18.99 46.48
C GLN A 420 -16.07 18.35 46.77
N ILE A 421 -16.22 17.67 47.92
CA ILE A 421 -17.49 17.09 48.37
C ILE A 421 -18.54 18.19 48.52
N ALA A 422 -18.22 19.27 49.24
CA ALA A 422 -19.13 20.41 49.42
C ALA A 422 -19.54 21.06 48.09
N THR A 423 -18.63 21.12 47.11
CA THR A 423 -18.91 21.63 45.76
C THR A 423 -19.94 20.76 45.04
N LEU A 424 -19.77 19.43 45.06
CA LEU A 424 -20.71 18.49 44.43
C LEU A 424 -22.06 18.47 45.16
N GLU A 425 -22.07 18.55 46.50
CA GLU A 425 -23.29 18.65 47.29
C GLU A 425 -24.11 19.89 46.95
N ASN A 426 -23.44 21.05 46.87
CA ASN A 426 -24.11 22.30 46.52
C ASN A 426 -24.71 22.24 45.12
N TRP A 427 -23.96 21.67 44.16
CA TRP A 427 -24.47 21.45 42.81
C TRP A 427 -25.72 20.55 42.78
N VAL A 428 -25.74 19.45 43.52
CA VAL A 428 -26.93 18.59 43.62
C VAL A 428 -28.10 19.34 44.28
N LYS A 429 -27.83 20.09 45.35
CA LYS A 429 -28.82 20.89 46.07
C LYS A 429 -29.45 21.98 45.18
N GLU A 430 -28.68 22.55 44.26
CA GLU A 430 -29.14 23.53 43.26
C GLU A 430 -29.86 22.89 42.06
N GLY A 431 -30.13 21.59 42.11
CA GLY A 431 -30.95 20.89 41.11
C GLY A 431 -30.14 20.15 40.03
N ALA A 432 -28.83 19.95 40.28
CA ALA A 432 -27.93 19.23 39.38
C ALA A 432 -28.03 19.75 37.93
N VAL A 433 -28.01 21.08 37.78
CA VAL A 433 -28.06 21.74 36.47
C VAL A 433 -26.77 21.40 35.72
N TRP A 434 -26.89 21.03 34.44
CA TRP A 434 -25.77 20.71 33.58
C TRP A 434 -25.79 21.63 32.36
N PRO A 435 -25.28 22.86 32.50
CA PRO A 435 -25.31 23.87 31.44
C PRO A 435 -24.45 23.44 30.26
N THR A 436 -24.86 23.82 29.05
CA THR A 436 -24.01 23.75 27.85
C THR A 436 -22.72 24.55 28.11
N PRO A 437 -21.55 24.16 27.55
CA PRO A 437 -20.33 24.96 27.66
C PRO A 437 -20.58 26.43 27.32
N PRO A 438 -20.04 27.39 28.10
CA PRO A 438 -20.17 28.80 27.77
C PRO A 438 -19.52 29.06 26.41
N ILE A 439 -20.20 29.86 25.59
CA ILE A 439 -19.72 30.26 24.27
C ILE A 439 -19.78 31.77 24.18
N GLU A 440 -18.63 32.40 23.95
CA GLU A 440 -18.58 33.82 23.61
C GLU A 440 -19.06 34.00 22.16
N PRO A 441 -20.05 34.88 21.88
CA PRO A 441 -20.58 35.06 20.53
C PRO A 441 -19.51 35.38 19.48
N GLU A 442 -18.48 36.12 19.85
CA GLU A 442 -17.34 36.47 18.98
C GLU A 442 -16.51 35.24 18.60
N ALA A 443 -16.42 34.23 19.49
CA ALA A 443 -15.66 33.01 19.24
C ALA A 443 -16.34 32.08 18.21
N VAL A 444 -17.63 32.28 17.97
CA VAL A 444 -18.43 31.52 16.99
C VAL A 444 -18.93 32.37 15.83
N ALA A 445 -18.45 33.62 15.71
CA ALA A 445 -18.81 34.49 14.60
C ALA A 445 -18.25 33.95 13.27
N ILE A 446 -19.05 34.05 12.20
CA ILE A 446 -18.62 33.66 10.85
C ILE A 446 -17.45 34.55 10.44
N SER A 447 -16.36 33.94 9.99
CA SER A 447 -15.18 34.67 9.51
C SER A 447 -15.50 35.47 8.25
N PRO A 448 -14.97 36.70 8.09
CA PRO A 448 -15.17 37.48 6.88
C PRO A 448 -14.56 36.77 5.67
N LEU A 449 -15.14 37.02 4.48
CA LEU A 449 -14.62 36.50 3.23
C LEU A 449 -13.20 37.03 2.98
N ILE A 450 -12.28 36.10 2.68
CA ILE A 450 -10.89 36.42 2.34
C ILE A 450 -10.77 36.92 0.89
N ASP A 451 -9.74 37.73 0.64
CA ASP A 451 -9.39 38.18 -0.70
C ASP A 451 -8.91 37.05 -1.62
N ASP A 452 -8.81 37.34 -2.92
CA ASP A 452 -8.43 36.37 -3.94
C ASP A 452 -6.99 35.84 -3.79
N ALA A 453 -6.07 36.65 -3.26
CA ALA A 453 -4.68 36.24 -3.09
C ALA A 453 -4.55 35.24 -1.94
N ALA A 454 -5.19 35.53 -0.80
CA ALA A 454 -5.28 34.63 0.33
C ALA A 454 -6.03 33.35 -0.04
N PHE A 455 -7.13 33.45 -0.80
CA PHE A 455 -7.88 32.29 -1.30
C PHE A 455 -7.00 31.41 -2.18
N LEU A 456 -6.37 31.97 -3.22
CA LEU A 456 -5.52 31.23 -4.15
C LEU A 456 -4.40 30.49 -3.40
N ARG A 457 -3.69 31.18 -2.51
CA ARG A 457 -2.60 30.58 -1.73
C ARG A 457 -3.10 29.43 -0.85
N ARG A 458 -4.21 29.61 -0.12
CA ARG A 458 -4.75 28.58 0.78
C ARG A 458 -5.28 27.39 -0.01
N ALA A 459 -6.05 27.62 -1.07
CA ALA A 459 -6.56 26.57 -1.92
C ALA A 459 -5.44 25.67 -2.45
N TYR A 460 -4.35 26.25 -2.96
CA TYR A 460 -3.19 25.50 -3.45
C TYR A 460 -2.48 24.70 -2.35
N LEU A 461 -2.21 25.32 -1.20
CA LEU A 461 -1.52 24.63 -0.11
C LEU A 461 -2.37 23.52 0.53
N ASP A 462 -3.67 23.76 0.69
CA ASP A 462 -4.58 22.81 1.33
C ASP A 462 -4.90 21.62 0.40
N THR A 463 -4.87 21.81 -0.93
CA THR A 463 -5.19 20.75 -1.90
C THR A 463 -3.97 20.05 -2.46
N LEU A 464 -2.90 20.79 -2.79
CA LEU A 464 -1.71 20.27 -3.48
C LEU A 464 -0.43 20.35 -2.63
N GLY A 465 -0.47 20.96 -1.43
CA GLY A 465 0.68 21.08 -0.54
C GLY A 465 1.77 22.06 -1.00
N VAL A 466 1.60 22.69 -2.17
CA VAL A 466 2.57 23.62 -2.77
C VAL A 466 1.86 24.90 -3.21
N GLY A 467 2.60 26.00 -3.29
CA GLY A 467 2.05 27.26 -3.83
C GLY A 467 1.82 27.18 -5.35
N PRO A 468 0.96 28.05 -5.91
CA PRO A 468 0.80 28.14 -7.36
C PRO A 468 2.10 28.57 -8.03
N SER A 469 2.35 28.06 -9.23
CA SER A 469 3.35 28.64 -10.12
C SER A 469 2.97 30.06 -10.53
N GLU A 470 3.96 30.80 -11.04
CA GLU A 470 3.74 32.16 -11.54
C GLU A 470 2.64 32.20 -12.62
N GLN A 471 2.66 31.26 -13.57
CA GLN A 471 1.67 31.20 -14.65
C GLN A 471 0.27 30.90 -14.14
N GLU A 472 0.13 29.97 -13.19
CA GLU A 472 -1.16 29.64 -12.56
C GLU A 472 -1.74 30.84 -11.82
N ALA A 473 -0.90 31.56 -11.05
CA ALA A 473 -1.32 32.74 -10.32
C ALA A 473 -1.75 33.88 -11.26
N GLN A 474 -0.95 34.17 -12.29
CA GLN A 474 -1.29 35.20 -13.29
C GLN A 474 -2.62 34.89 -13.98
N SER A 475 -2.84 33.61 -14.35
CA SER A 475 -4.08 33.17 -14.99
C SER A 475 -5.31 33.38 -14.08
N PHE A 476 -5.18 33.05 -12.79
CA PHE A 476 -6.26 33.25 -11.82
C PHE A 476 -6.61 34.73 -11.60
N PHE A 477 -5.61 35.60 -11.46
CA PHE A 477 -5.84 37.04 -11.26
C PHE A 477 -6.34 37.76 -12.52
N ALA A 478 -5.99 37.27 -13.71
CA ALA A 478 -6.50 37.81 -14.97
C ALA A 478 -7.99 37.48 -15.20
N SER A 479 -8.49 36.37 -14.63
CA SER A 479 -9.87 35.94 -14.81
C SER A 479 -10.88 36.89 -14.16
N GLN A 480 -11.89 37.28 -14.95
CA GLN A 480 -13.06 38.06 -14.53
C GLN A 480 -14.31 37.19 -14.33
N ASP A 481 -14.16 35.86 -14.41
CA ASP A 481 -15.27 34.93 -14.21
C ASP A 481 -15.73 34.98 -12.75
N PRO A 482 -17.02 35.27 -12.46
CA PRO A 482 -17.55 35.23 -11.11
C PRO A 482 -17.39 33.86 -10.42
N GLU A 483 -17.26 32.77 -11.18
CA GLU A 483 -17.07 31.41 -10.69
C GLU A 483 -15.60 30.96 -10.63
N LYS A 484 -14.63 31.87 -10.86
CA LYS A 484 -13.21 31.50 -10.93
C LYS A 484 -12.70 30.72 -9.70
N ARG A 485 -13.26 30.97 -8.51
CA ARG A 485 -12.92 30.24 -7.28
C ARG A 485 -13.41 28.79 -7.33
N THR A 486 -14.65 28.57 -7.75
CA THR A 486 -15.23 27.23 -7.93
C THR A 486 -14.47 26.44 -8.98
N ARG A 487 -14.22 27.05 -10.14
CA ARG A 487 -13.45 26.42 -11.22
C ARG A 487 -12.03 26.07 -10.78
N LEU A 488 -11.37 26.95 -10.00
CA LEU A 488 -10.06 26.65 -9.45
C LEU A 488 -10.12 25.43 -8.54
N VAL A 489 -11.10 25.33 -7.63
CA VAL A 489 -11.26 24.17 -6.76
C VAL A 489 -11.46 22.89 -7.58
N GLU A 490 -12.33 22.91 -8.59
CA GLU A 490 -12.51 21.76 -9.50
C GLU A 490 -11.22 21.38 -10.22
N GLN A 491 -10.45 22.37 -10.69
CA GLN A 491 -9.15 22.13 -11.32
C GLN A 491 -8.17 21.47 -10.35
N LEU A 492 -8.06 21.98 -9.12
CA LEU A 492 -7.13 21.46 -8.10
C LEU A 492 -7.51 20.04 -7.65
N LEU A 493 -8.81 19.74 -7.53
CA LEU A 493 -9.29 18.41 -7.17
C LEU A 493 -9.06 17.36 -8.29
N ASN A 494 -8.89 17.80 -9.53
CA ASN A 494 -8.54 16.94 -10.67
C ASN A 494 -7.05 16.99 -11.03
N ASP A 495 -6.24 17.69 -10.25
CA ASP A 495 -4.80 17.81 -10.47
C ASP A 495 -4.08 16.57 -9.95
N ASN A 496 -3.16 15.99 -10.76
CA ASN A 496 -2.41 14.81 -10.34
C ASN A 496 -1.56 15.04 -9.07
N ARG A 497 -1.14 16.29 -8.81
CA ARG A 497 -0.40 16.66 -7.59
C ARG A 497 -1.23 16.49 -6.31
N TYR A 498 -2.55 16.38 -6.41
CA TYR A 498 -3.43 16.08 -5.28
C TYR A 498 -3.02 14.75 -4.62
N ALA A 499 -2.81 13.71 -5.42
CA ALA A 499 -2.40 12.41 -4.91
C ALA A 499 -1.03 12.49 -4.21
N ASP A 500 -0.07 13.19 -4.80
CA ASP A 500 1.26 13.39 -4.22
C ASP A 500 1.20 14.05 -2.83
N HIS A 501 0.34 15.06 -2.66
CA HIS A 501 0.17 15.75 -1.38
C HIS A 501 -0.40 14.82 -0.30
N TRP A 502 -1.51 14.16 -0.60
CA TRP A 502 -2.29 13.40 0.37
C TRP A 502 -1.70 12.04 0.73
N VAL A 503 -0.80 11.47 -0.10
CA VAL A 503 -0.11 10.22 0.21
C VAL A 503 0.60 10.27 1.56
N SER A 504 1.26 11.39 1.89
CA SER A 504 2.00 11.53 3.16
C SER A 504 1.07 11.43 4.37
N PHE A 505 -0.04 12.16 4.38
CA PHE A 505 -1.07 12.07 5.41
C PHE A 505 -1.58 10.64 5.60
N TRP A 506 -1.90 9.95 4.49
CA TRP A 506 -2.41 8.57 4.56
C TRP A 506 -1.35 7.58 5.03
N MET A 507 -0.07 7.76 4.66
CA MET A 507 1.01 6.93 5.17
C MET A 507 1.20 7.11 6.67
N ASP A 508 1.13 8.35 7.18
CA ASP A 508 1.22 8.64 8.61
C ASP A 508 0.02 8.06 9.37
N LEU A 509 -1.20 8.26 8.86
CA LEU A 509 -2.43 7.73 9.45
C LEU A 509 -2.42 6.19 9.52
N LEU A 510 -1.92 5.54 8.48
CA LEU A 510 -1.77 4.08 8.44
C LEU A 510 -0.49 3.59 9.14
N ALA A 511 0.17 4.48 9.90
CA ALA A 511 1.32 4.25 10.77
C ALA A 511 2.47 3.48 10.08
N GLU A 512 2.75 3.82 8.82
CA GLU A 512 3.94 3.37 8.10
C GLU A 512 5.16 4.12 8.63
N ASN A 513 5.71 3.68 9.76
CA ASN A 513 6.92 4.27 10.32
C ASN A 513 8.18 3.54 9.82
N PRO A 514 9.05 4.18 9.02
CA PRO A 514 10.31 3.59 8.55
C PRO A 514 11.28 3.21 9.68
N THR A 515 11.11 3.73 10.90
CA THR A 515 11.92 3.30 12.06
C THR A 515 11.45 2.00 12.70
N LEU A 516 10.21 1.55 12.45
CA LEU A 516 9.76 0.20 12.81
C LEU A 516 10.16 -0.82 11.75
N LEU A 517 10.27 -0.40 10.49
CA LEU A 517 10.82 -1.21 9.40
C LEU A 517 12.33 -1.40 9.62
N ASN A 518 12.84 -2.60 9.35
CA ASN A 518 14.28 -2.86 9.35
C ASN A 518 14.98 -1.80 8.46
N GLN A 519 16.02 -1.14 8.97
CA GLN A 519 16.79 -0.13 8.23
C GLN A 519 17.35 -0.67 6.90
N SER A 520 17.56 -2.00 6.79
CA SER A 520 17.95 -2.66 5.55
C SER A 520 16.80 -2.88 4.56
N LEU A 521 15.54 -2.82 5.02
CA LEU A 521 14.36 -2.90 4.16
C LEU A 521 14.00 -1.54 3.56
N ASN A 522 14.23 -0.43 4.27
CA ASN A 522 14.06 0.95 3.78
C ASN A 522 12.88 1.17 2.80
N SER A 523 11.77 0.45 2.98
CA SER A 523 10.70 0.39 1.99
C SER A 523 9.33 0.43 2.65
N THR A 524 8.97 1.61 3.14
CA THR A 524 7.59 2.11 2.94
C THR A 524 7.31 2.40 1.45
N GLY A 525 8.37 2.36 0.61
CA GLY A 525 8.42 2.84 -0.77
C GLY A 525 7.36 2.29 -1.72
N PRO A 526 7.13 0.96 -1.82
CA PRO A 526 6.13 0.45 -2.77
C PRO A 526 4.69 0.70 -2.33
N PHE A 527 4.34 0.50 -1.04
CA PHE A 527 2.95 0.61 -0.55
C PHE A 527 2.33 1.98 -0.85
N ARG A 528 3.13 3.06 -0.83
CA ARG A 528 2.67 4.41 -1.22
C ARG A 528 2.00 4.45 -2.59
N TRP A 529 2.36 3.56 -3.51
CA TRP A 529 1.77 3.52 -4.85
C TRP A 529 0.31 3.04 -4.82
N PHE A 530 -0.05 2.17 -3.89
CA PHE A 530 -1.46 1.81 -3.68
C PHE A 530 -2.28 3.04 -3.26
N LEU A 531 -1.77 3.84 -2.32
CA LEU A 531 -2.42 5.07 -1.87
C LEU A 531 -2.46 6.11 -3.00
N HIS A 532 -1.33 6.34 -3.67
CA HIS A 532 -1.21 7.28 -4.77
C HIS A 532 -2.18 6.94 -5.91
N ASP A 533 -2.22 5.69 -6.37
CA ASP A 533 -3.15 5.27 -7.42
C ASP A 533 -4.61 5.38 -6.96
N SER A 534 -4.91 5.06 -5.70
CA SER A 534 -6.27 5.18 -5.15
C SER A 534 -6.76 6.62 -5.08
N LEU A 535 -5.90 7.55 -4.66
CA LEU A 535 -6.21 8.99 -4.62
C LEU A 535 -6.30 9.59 -6.02
N ARG A 536 -5.37 9.24 -6.91
CA ARG A 536 -5.33 9.72 -8.30
C ARG A 536 -6.55 9.30 -9.11
N ASP A 537 -7.09 8.12 -8.84
CA ASP A 537 -8.34 7.67 -9.48
C ASP A 537 -9.61 8.14 -8.78
N ASN A 538 -9.48 8.89 -7.68
CA ASN A 538 -10.60 9.26 -6.82
C ASN A 538 -11.44 8.03 -6.41
N LYS A 539 -10.76 6.95 -5.97
CA LYS A 539 -11.45 5.73 -5.52
C LYS A 539 -12.33 6.06 -4.31
N PRO A 540 -13.57 5.55 -4.26
CA PRO A 540 -14.38 5.62 -3.05
C PRO A 540 -13.63 5.06 -1.84
N VAL A 541 -13.74 5.74 -0.68
CA VAL A 541 -12.99 5.37 0.53
C VAL A 541 -13.32 3.94 0.98
N ASP A 542 -14.57 3.50 0.87
CA ASP A 542 -14.98 2.13 1.21
C ASP A 542 -14.25 1.09 0.36
N ARG A 543 -14.07 1.37 -0.94
CA ARG A 543 -13.30 0.53 -1.85
C ARG A 543 -11.82 0.53 -1.47
N MET A 544 -11.24 1.70 -1.22
CA MET A 544 -9.83 1.82 -0.80
C MET A 544 -9.57 1.03 0.50
N VAL A 545 -10.44 1.16 1.50
CA VAL A 545 -10.33 0.45 2.79
C VAL A 545 -10.52 -1.04 2.62
N THR A 546 -11.48 -1.48 1.81
CA THR A 546 -11.67 -2.92 1.52
C THR A 546 -10.42 -3.49 0.83
N GLU A 547 -9.90 -2.82 -0.21
CA GLU A 547 -8.67 -3.23 -0.89
C GLU A 547 -7.47 -3.27 0.07
N LEU A 548 -7.39 -2.34 1.04
CA LEU A 548 -6.39 -2.31 2.10
C LEU A 548 -6.48 -3.54 3.02
N VAL A 549 -7.67 -3.82 3.54
CA VAL A 549 -7.94 -4.97 4.45
C VAL A 549 -7.68 -6.30 3.75
N LEU A 550 -8.04 -6.39 2.47
CA LEU A 550 -7.78 -7.57 1.64
C LEU A 550 -6.30 -7.74 1.26
N MET A 551 -5.43 -6.75 1.52
CA MET A 551 -3.98 -6.84 1.34
C MET A 551 -3.62 -7.51 -0.01
N ARG A 552 -4.12 -6.94 -1.11
CA ARG A 552 -4.06 -7.50 -2.46
C ARG A 552 -2.81 -7.05 -3.22
N GLY A 553 -2.51 -7.76 -4.30
CA GLY A 553 -1.39 -7.43 -5.17
C GLY A 553 -0.04 -7.73 -4.52
N SER A 554 1.00 -7.03 -4.95
CA SER A 554 2.36 -7.30 -4.50
C SER A 554 2.73 -6.44 -3.30
N PRO A 555 3.31 -7.03 -2.23
CA PRO A 555 3.87 -6.25 -1.13
C PRO A 555 5.13 -5.47 -1.54
N HIS A 556 5.75 -5.80 -2.67
CA HIS A 556 7.02 -5.23 -3.11
C HIS A 556 6.91 -4.32 -4.34
N GLU A 557 5.83 -4.43 -5.12
CA GLU A 557 5.60 -3.63 -6.34
C GLU A 557 4.48 -2.57 -6.16
N GLY A 558 3.96 -2.44 -4.95
CA GLY A 558 3.04 -1.36 -4.57
C GLY A 558 1.56 -1.70 -4.59
N GLY A 559 1.23 -2.97 -4.35
CA GLY A 559 -0.13 -3.38 -3.98
C GLY A 559 -0.43 -3.11 -2.51
N SER A 560 -1.71 -3.20 -2.12
CA SER A 560 -2.13 -3.03 -0.73
C SER A 560 -1.61 -4.14 0.20
N ALA A 561 -1.14 -5.26 -0.35
CA ALA A 561 -0.38 -6.27 0.38
C ALA A 561 0.82 -5.68 1.14
N GLY A 562 1.36 -4.55 0.68
CA GLY A 562 2.40 -3.81 1.39
C GLY A 562 1.97 -3.38 2.79
N PHE A 563 0.68 -3.10 3.01
CA PHE A 563 0.14 -2.80 4.35
C PHE A 563 0.31 -3.97 5.31
N GLY A 564 0.28 -5.21 4.83
CA GLY A 564 0.50 -6.40 5.64
C GLY A 564 1.96 -6.60 6.07
N MET A 565 2.91 -5.94 5.40
CA MET A 565 4.31 -5.94 5.84
C MET A 565 4.41 -5.11 7.12
N ALA A 566 4.87 -5.75 8.19
CA ALA A 566 5.21 -5.05 9.40
C ALA A 566 6.73 -4.92 9.51
N GLY A 567 7.14 -3.89 10.26
CA GLY A 567 8.47 -3.81 10.81
C GLY A 567 8.82 -4.97 11.75
N GLU A 568 9.98 -4.92 12.39
CA GLU A 568 10.44 -5.94 13.37
C GLU A 568 9.49 -6.01 14.58
N ASN A 569 8.38 -6.72 14.41
CA ASN A 569 7.30 -6.81 15.37
C ASN A 569 6.83 -8.26 15.51
N ASP A 570 6.58 -8.69 16.75
CA ASP A 570 6.15 -10.05 17.10
C ASP A 570 4.66 -10.33 16.87
N SER A 571 3.86 -9.29 16.61
CA SER A 571 2.43 -9.39 16.29
C SER A 571 2.02 -8.35 15.23
N PRO A 572 2.34 -8.61 13.96
CA PRO A 572 2.12 -7.67 12.86
C PRO A 572 0.65 -7.38 12.61
N MET A 573 -0.20 -8.42 12.57
CA MET A 573 -1.64 -8.27 12.30
C MET A 573 -2.38 -7.57 13.44
N ALA A 574 -1.94 -7.72 14.69
CA ALA A 574 -2.50 -6.95 15.80
C ALA A 574 -2.18 -5.46 15.65
N ALA A 575 -0.96 -5.09 15.21
CA ALA A 575 -0.65 -3.69 14.93
C ALA A 575 -1.54 -3.11 13.81
N LYS A 576 -1.75 -3.87 12.73
CA LYS A 576 -2.63 -3.46 11.62
C LYS A 576 -4.09 -3.40 12.04
N GLY A 577 -4.56 -4.31 12.89
CA GLY A 577 -5.89 -4.27 13.48
C GLY A 577 -6.13 -3.01 14.30
N HIS A 578 -5.16 -2.61 15.12
CA HIS A 578 -5.22 -1.34 15.85
C HIS A 578 -5.29 -0.13 14.90
N ILE A 579 -4.44 -0.09 13.87
CA ILE A 579 -4.42 1.00 12.88
C ILE A 579 -5.75 1.12 12.16
N LEU A 580 -6.33 0.00 11.71
CA LEU A 580 -7.63 0.01 11.03
C LEU A 580 -8.74 0.52 11.96
N ALA A 581 -8.76 0.04 13.21
CA ALA A 581 -9.76 0.44 14.19
C ALA A 581 -9.66 1.93 14.55
N SER A 582 -8.46 2.46 14.75
CA SER A 582 -8.27 3.87 15.09
C SER A 582 -8.56 4.78 13.89
N ALA A 583 -8.06 4.44 12.70
CA ALA A 583 -8.19 5.27 11.51
C ALA A 583 -9.62 5.34 10.97
N PHE A 584 -10.38 4.24 11.02
CA PHE A 584 -11.69 4.14 10.34
C PHE A 584 -12.88 3.97 11.28
N LEU A 585 -12.68 3.51 12.53
CA LEU A 585 -13.77 3.30 13.48
C LEU A 585 -13.71 4.26 14.67
N GLY A 586 -12.60 4.98 14.87
CA GLY A 586 -12.35 5.76 16.09
C GLY A 586 -12.24 4.88 17.34
N ILE A 587 -11.91 3.60 17.18
CA ILE A 587 -11.81 2.63 18.28
C ILE A 587 -10.34 2.45 18.66
N GLU A 588 -10.02 2.69 19.94
CA GLU A 588 -8.68 2.55 20.48
C GLU A 588 -8.40 1.10 20.94
N LEU A 589 -7.34 0.51 20.39
CA LEU A 589 -6.91 -0.89 20.63
C LEU A 589 -5.43 -1.01 21.02
N GLN A 590 -4.69 0.10 21.16
CA GLN A 590 -3.28 0.07 21.50
C GLN A 590 -3.03 -0.62 22.84
N CYS A 591 -3.85 -0.32 23.87
CA CYS A 591 -3.78 -0.99 25.17
C CYS A 591 -4.13 -2.48 25.07
N ALA A 592 -5.10 -2.82 24.20
CA ALA A 592 -5.58 -4.18 23.94
C ALA A 592 -4.49 -5.13 23.43
N ARG A 593 -3.30 -4.63 23.09
CA ARG A 593 -2.16 -5.48 22.73
C ARG A 593 -1.74 -6.41 23.86
N CYS A 594 -1.62 -5.90 25.09
CA CYS A 594 -1.06 -6.68 26.20
C CYS A 594 -2.09 -7.06 27.27
N HIS A 595 -3.18 -6.30 27.36
CA HIS A 595 -4.23 -6.43 28.36
C HIS A 595 -5.50 -5.69 27.89
N ASP A 596 -6.64 -5.92 28.51
CA ASP A 596 -7.87 -5.18 28.20
C ASP A 596 -7.70 -3.68 28.48
N SER A 597 -8.38 -2.83 27.72
CA SER A 597 -8.22 -1.40 27.85
C SER A 597 -8.66 -0.90 29.25
N PRO A 598 -7.80 -0.17 29.99
CA PRO A 598 -8.19 0.46 31.25
C PRO A 598 -9.06 1.71 31.04
N TYR A 599 -9.20 2.20 29.80
CA TYR A 599 -9.95 3.42 29.47
C TYR A 599 -11.14 3.21 28.53
N HIS A 600 -11.14 2.12 27.77
CA HIS A 600 -12.19 1.79 26.81
C HIS A 600 -12.82 0.43 27.16
N SER A 601 -13.92 0.08 26.49
CA SER A 601 -14.55 -1.24 26.62
C SER A 601 -13.85 -2.33 25.81
N THR A 602 -12.85 -1.97 25.02
CA THR A 602 -12.11 -2.90 24.16
C THR A 602 -11.21 -3.84 24.97
N THR A 603 -11.20 -5.10 24.56
CA THR A 603 -10.48 -6.20 25.19
C THR A 603 -9.30 -6.66 24.35
N GLN A 604 -8.38 -7.42 24.97
CA GLN A 604 -7.31 -8.08 24.22
C GLN A 604 -7.87 -9.05 23.18
N GLU A 605 -8.96 -9.75 23.49
CA GLU A 605 -9.63 -10.65 22.55
C GLU A 605 -10.14 -9.91 21.31
N ASP A 606 -10.70 -8.70 21.45
CA ASP A 606 -11.17 -7.90 20.30
C ASP A 606 -10.04 -7.62 19.30
N LEU A 607 -8.88 -7.15 19.81
CA LEU A 607 -7.73 -6.88 18.95
C LEU A 607 -7.23 -8.14 18.24
N TYR A 608 -7.12 -9.24 18.97
CA TYR A 608 -6.61 -10.49 18.39
C TYR A 608 -7.63 -11.19 17.49
N SER A 609 -8.92 -10.90 17.62
CA SER A 609 -9.97 -11.36 16.69
C SER A 609 -9.81 -10.69 15.33
N ILE A 610 -9.61 -9.35 15.32
CA ILE A 610 -9.26 -8.62 14.09
C ILE A 610 -7.92 -9.11 13.52
N ALA A 611 -6.91 -9.32 14.38
CA ALA A 611 -5.63 -9.83 13.93
C ALA A 611 -5.77 -11.21 13.24
N ALA A 612 -6.61 -12.10 13.79
CA ALA A 612 -6.88 -13.41 13.22
C ALA A 612 -7.64 -13.31 11.89
N MET A 613 -8.58 -12.37 11.76
CA MET A 613 -9.23 -12.04 10.49
C MET A 613 -8.22 -11.63 9.42
N LEU A 614 -7.33 -10.68 9.72
CA LEU A 614 -6.29 -10.22 8.81
C LEU A 614 -5.30 -11.34 8.45
N ASN A 615 -5.03 -12.25 9.39
CA ASN A 615 -4.14 -13.40 9.22
C ASN A 615 -4.80 -14.60 8.50
N ARG A 616 -6.11 -14.56 8.25
CA ARG A 616 -6.88 -15.66 7.65
C ARG A 616 -6.80 -16.99 8.41
N SER A 617 -6.50 -16.92 9.70
CA SER A 617 -6.39 -18.09 10.58
C SER A 617 -6.33 -17.67 12.03
N GLN A 618 -6.69 -18.61 12.91
CA GLN A 618 -6.57 -18.46 14.36
C GLN A 618 -5.15 -18.03 14.78
N LEU A 619 -5.07 -17.19 15.80
CA LEU A 619 -3.80 -16.64 16.32
C LEU A 619 -3.71 -16.80 17.83
N THR A 620 -2.51 -17.08 18.33
CA THR A 620 -2.20 -17.00 19.76
C THR A 620 -1.42 -15.72 20.02
N PRO A 621 -1.86 -14.84 20.94
CA PRO A 621 -1.08 -13.68 21.35
C PRO A 621 0.34 -14.08 21.78
N PRO A 622 1.41 -13.47 21.25
CA PRO A 622 2.78 -13.84 21.63
C PRO A 622 3.03 -13.53 23.11
N LYS A 623 3.99 -14.22 23.72
CA LYS A 623 4.31 -14.06 25.15
C LYS A 623 4.68 -12.62 25.52
N THR A 624 5.29 -11.90 24.58
CA THR A 624 5.68 -10.49 24.66
C THR A 624 4.50 -9.52 24.66
N SER A 625 3.34 -9.95 24.16
CA SER A 625 2.09 -9.19 24.19
C SER A 625 1.21 -9.63 25.37
N ARG A 626 1.81 -9.86 26.53
CA ARG A 626 1.11 -10.25 27.76
C ARG A 626 1.74 -9.58 28.96
N VAL A 627 0.91 -9.25 29.93
CA VAL A 627 1.38 -8.82 31.25
C VAL A 627 1.69 -10.08 32.08
N PRO A 628 2.90 -10.21 32.67
CA PRO A 628 3.23 -11.37 33.50
C PRO A 628 2.32 -11.52 34.71
N ASP A 629 1.95 -12.76 35.09
CA ASP A 629 1.05 -13.04 36.21
C ASP A 629 1.52 -12.42 37.54
N ALA A 630 2.85 -12.39 37.75
CA ALA A 630 3.49 -11.76 38.90
C ALA A 630 3.15 -10.26 39.05
N PHE A 631 2.69 -9.58 37.99
CA PHE A 631 2.21 -8.20 38.08
C PHE A 631 0.90 -8.08 38.87
N PHE A 632 0.07 -9.12 38.88
CA PHE A 632 -1.22 -9.14 39.58
C PHE A 632 -1.11 -9.69 41.00
N GLU A 633 -0.02 -10.40 41.31
CA GLU A 633 0.29 -10.87 42.66
C GLU A 633 0.70 -9.69 43.57
N LYS A 634 0.22 -9.69 44.82
CA LYS A 634 0.60 -8.72 45.89
C LYS A 634 0.17 -7.26 45.68
N LYS A 635 -1.07 -6.99 45.28
CA LYS A 635 -1.63 -5.63 45.35
C LYS A 635 -2.66 -5.47 46.46
N MET A 636 -2.54 -4.40 47.26
CA MET A 636 -3.55 -4.00 48.24
C MET A 636 -4.86 -3.52 47.57
N ARG A 637 -4.86 -3.33 46.25
CA ARG A 637 -5.99 -2.88 45.44
C ARG A 637 -6.07 -3.65 44.13
N GLU A 638 -7.29 -3.78 43.61
CA GLU A 638 -7.55 -4.39 42.31
C GLU A 638 -6.80 -3.63 41.19
N SER A 639 -6.20 -4.37 40.25
CA SER A 639 -5.45 -3.79 39.14
C SER A 639 -6.37 -2.99 38.20
N LEU A 640 -5.86 -1.85 37.72
CA LEU A 640 -6.56 -1.00 36.75
C LEU A 640 -6.66 -1.64 35.36
N ILE A 641 -5.72 -2.52 35.04
CA ILE A 641 -5.72 -3.33 33.83
C ILE A 641 -6.17 -4.74 34.18
N ARG A 642 -6.88 -5.39 33.26
CA ARG A 642 -7.34 -6.77 33.36
C ARG A 642 -6.88 -7.53 32.13
N VAL A 643 -6.71 -8.84 32.25
CA VAL A 643 -6.41 -9.73 31.13
C VAL A 643 -7.49 -10.79 31.14
N THR A 644 -8.53 -10.62 30.32
CA THR A 644 -9.61 -11.60 30.19
C THR A 644 -9.23 -12.78 29.30
N LEU A 645 -8.37 -12.54 28.31
CA LEU A 645 -7.87 -13.59 27.41
C LEU A 645 -6.77 -14.43 28.07
N ALA A 646 -7.06 -15.70 28.35
CA ALA A 646 -6.13 -16.57 29.05
C ALA A 646 -4.86 -16.87 28.22
N PRO A 647 -3.70 -17.05 28.87
CA PRO A 647 -2.46 -17.42 28.21
C PRO A 647 -2.58 -18.69 27.35
N GLY A 648 -2.22 -18.57 26.06
CA GLY A 648 -2.11 -19.72 25.15
C GLY A 648 -3.41 -20.07 24.41
N VAL A 649 -4.50 -19.35 24.69
CA VAL A 649 -5.74 -19.44 23.92
C VAL A 649 -5.50 -19.03 22.47
N GLN A 650 -6.07 -19.80 21.54
CA GLN A 650 -6.15 -19.46 20.13
C GLN A 650 -7.41 -18.62 19.93
N VAL A 651 -7.22 -17.41 19.41
CA VAL A 651 -8.30 -16.47 19.10
C VAL A 651 -8.73 -16.70 17.66
N GLU A 652 -10.03 -16.89 17.47
CA GLU A 652 -10.63 -17.14 16.17
C GLU A 652 -10.80 -15.85 15.36
N PRO A 653 -10.76 -15.92 14.02
CA PRO A 653 -11.16 -14.80 13.16
C PRO A 653 -12.63 -14.44 13.39
N LYS A 654 -12.90 -13.24 13.91
CA LYS A 654 -14.26 -12.75 14.17
C LYS A 654 -14.30 -11.22 14.18
N TRP A 655 -15.36 -10.62 13.64
CA TRP A 655 -15.64 -9.20 13.83
C TRP A 655 -16.18 -8.92 15.25
N PRO A 656 -15.45 -8.21 16.12
CA PRO A 656 -15.85 -8.01 17.51
C PRO A 656 -16.71 -6.75 17.72
N PHE A 657 -16.85 -5.88 16.72
CA PHE A 657 -17.43 -4.54 16.88
C PHE A 657 -18.88 -4.44 16.42
N ALA A 658 -19.64 -5.54 16.48
CA ALA A 658 -21.06 -5.55 16.12
C ALA A 658 -21.89 -4.54 16.93
N SER A 659 -21.60 -4.40 18.23
CA SER A 659 -22.28 -3.43 19.11
C SER A 659 -22.03 -1.97 18.72
N PHE A 660 -20.90 -1.69 18.05
CA PHE A 660 -20.54 -0.34 17.60
C PHE A 660 -21.02 -0.06 16.18
N THR A 661 -20.94 -1.06 15.31
CA THR A 661 -21.24 -0.91 13.87
C THR A 661 -22.66 -1.29 13.50
N GLY A 662 -23.40 -1.96 14.39
CA GLY A 662 -24.76 -2.44 14.14
C GLY A 662 -24.84 -3.66 13.23
N VAL A 663 -23.70 -4.26 12.85
CA VAL A 663 -23.63 -5.41 11.94
C VAL A 663 -22.93 -6.57 12.66
N GLU A 664 -23.67 -7.67 12.87
CA GLU A 664 -23.16 -8.89 13.46
C GLU A 664 -22.50 -9.78 12.40
N ASP A 665 -21.42 -10.48 12.75
CA ASP A 665 -20.82 -11.49 11.87
C ASP A 665 -21.72 -12.73 11.79
N GLY A 666 -21.92 -13.28 10.59
CA GLY A 666 -22.67 -14.52 10.41
C GLY A 666 -23.04 -14.82 8.95
N PRO A 667 -23.83 -15.88 8.70
CA PRO A 667 -24.15 -16.33 7.34
C PRO A 667 -24.88 -15.30 6.46
N HIS A 668 -25.49 -14.28 7.08
CA HIS A 668 -26.20 -13.24 6.36
C HIS A 668 -25.27 -12.24 5.64
N ILE A 669 -24.03 -12.06 6.13
CA ILE A 669 -23.03 -11.24 5.45
C ILE A 669 -22.24 -12.02 4.38
N ASP A 670 -22.20 -13.36 4.44
CA ASP A 670 -21.51 -14.20 3.44
C ASP A 670 -21.98 -13.93 2.00
N ALA A 671 -23.26 -13.54 1.83
CA ALA A 671 -23.83 -13.17 0.53
C ALA A 671 -23.25 -11.86 -0.06
N LEU A 672 -22.52 -11.08 0.74
CA LEU A 672 -21.88 -9.81 0.35
C LEU A 672 -20.39 -9.97 -0.02
N MET A 673 -19.87 -11.19 0.09
CA MET A 673 -18.46 -11.54 -0.14
C MET A 673 -18.30 -12.25 -1.49
N GLN A 674 -17.14 -12.08 -2.12
CA GLN A 674 -16.71 -12.88 -3.27
C GLN A 674 -16.17 -14.24 -2.81
N ASP A 675 -15.35 -14.26 -1.75
CA ASP A 675 -14.86 -15.49 -1.12
C ASP A 675 -15.15 -15.50 0.40
N PRO A 676 -16.28 -16.11 0.84
CA PRO A 676 -16.62 -16.20 2.27
C PRO A 676 -15.60 -16.98 3.13
N LYS A 677 -14.61 -17.64 2.52
CA LYS A 677 -13.51 -18.31 3.24
C LYS A 677 -12.37 -17.35 3.57
N ASP A 678 -12.26 -16.23 2.87
CA ASP A 678 -11.32 -15.18 3.21
C ASP A 678 -11.91 -14.33 4.33
N THR A 679 -11.44 -14.55 5.57
CA THR A 679 -11.96 -13.86 6.76
C THR A 679 -11.73 -12.35 6.76
N ARG A 680 -11.02 -11.81 5.77
CA ARG A 680 -10.82 -10.37 5.56
C ARG A 680 -11.94 -9.72 4.76
N GLU A 681 -12.78 -10.53 4.08
CA GLU A 681 -13.98 -10.05 3.40
C GLU A 681 -15.18 -9.87 4.35
N ARG A 682 -15.11 -10.52 5.52
CA ARG A 682 -16.00 -10.29 6.67
C ARG A 682 -15.75 -8.90 7.24
#